data_AF-A0A9P6NN77-F1
#
_entry.id   AF-A0A9P6NN77-F1
#
_cell.length_a   1.000
_cell.length_b   1.000
_cell.length_c   1.000
_cell.angle_alpha   90.00
_cell.angle_beta   90.00
_cell.angle_gamma   90.00
#
_symmetry.space_group_name_H-M   'P 1'
#
loop_
_entity.id
_entity.type
_entity.pdbx_description
1 polymer ?
#
loop_
_entity_poly.entity_id
_entity_poly.type
_entity_poly.pdbx_seq_one_letter_code
_entity_poly.pdbx_strand_id
1 'polypeptide(L)'
;MCGISVILKRSPKAVAMPSSGNPSDHSLDLVSECVRRAIGPRGPDVQSEARVEISDSSPAHNLNIQFFGSVLHMRGPSVTVQPIRAPSGSVFLWNGEVFGGLPIDESMNDGERLFQELESRAIGDSVSEVLKVIEGPYAFIYYDAARYQLWFGRDPLGRRSLMLAKPDMVDDTIIIASHFNGQELWPTSEVMAESLFLVELSTCLHPFKILAVERQIPKPVLNQSIPQDLDRVTTSDLVDGGLPPALLYARSALKQCLGDAVRRRVMDISQRYQYDDTDPSVAILFSGGLDCTTLALLAHQHLPPNQSIDLINVAFENPRSLSNISQRTDTEGAPDVFAVPDRKTGESSWAELCSLAPDRIWRFVKVDVSISEYHTHRHQIIQLMKPNFTVMDLSIAAALYFASRGIGSYLIRPSCDQVPSYIQAYRSPARVVLSGLGADELLGGYSRHRAAYSTPETPNWTGLIDELQLDLDRISTRNLGRDDRIIAQHAREVRYPFLDSTVVRTLAAMAVHLKCDPDLGRGIGDKLVLRCLAQSLGLYHAGKLEKRAIQFGARSAKLEGVAKGTVELVKEEPSSSTMKSLTDFKVIQNKRPRLTRKQFQNLVTRLFRTPEDIATGMFPPDLVLSTLPFLSTPVNETVILAYPCQLEAARKLSSIACAAPSPVTPIYRVAPIPSKGMGLLAARTVKVGELIIAERPISIMPERLESLHQRTLDQVHFAVFDLMPFENQLQLSALSSTEVDVHPIVSKIWNNEISLGLCDTTGSQSSSYAYSAVYPTISRCNHDCTPNSRWHFDLDSFSLNLCAVRNIEAGEQITVSYIQHLVPRVDRLGKLKEKWGFDCDCHACCLDSPELRAASDARRCSLAVDEAFFNRLLSVVLPPSGVIDEDGEEETRNRFHSLLEDIGTSVEELILRGHAALARLKEEGLTEERATVMGAMAIICYYGLDDLDRAGAFAAECVDVVRAVKGFGSVEASELELYLETVEQS
;
A
#
# COMPACT_ATOMS: atom_id res chain seq x y z
N MET A 1 -22.32 -13.84 -8.88
CA MET A 1 -21.84 -12.62 -8.16
C MET A 1 -22.16 -12.70 -6.66
N CYS A 2 -21.23 -12.31 -5.76
CA CYS A 2 -21.45 -12.35 -4.30
C CYS A 2 -20.78 -11.17 -3.55
N GLY A 3 -21.19 -10.93 -2.30
CA GLY A 3 -20.33 -10.34 -1.28
C GLY A 3 -19.74 -11.45 -0.42
N ILE A 4 -18.42 -11.56 -0.34
CA ILE A 4 -17.72 -12.61 0.40
C ILE A 4 -16.85 -12.03 1.50
N SER A 5 -16.74 -12.73 2.63
CA SER A 5 -15.81 -12.35 3.70
C SER A 5 -15.38 -13.52 4.57
N VAL A 6 -14.21 -13.38 5.17
CA VAL A 6 -13.69 -14.19 6.27
C VAL A 6 -13.07 -13.30 7.34
N ILE A 7 -13.36 -13.62 8.60
CA ILE A 7 -12.71 -13.06 9.78
C ILE A 7 -11.95 -14.20 10.45
N LEU A 8 -10.64 -14.01 10.59
CA LEU A 8 -9.73 -14.94 11.23
C LEU A 8 -9.28 -14.31 12.56
N LYS A 9 -9.49 -14.99 13.68
CA LYS A 9 -9.07 -14.52 15.00
C LYS A 9 -8.42 -15.64 15.80
N ARG A 10 -7.26 -15.35 16.40
CA ARG A 10 -6.66 -16.20 17.42
C ARG A 10 -7.15 -15.75 18.81
N SER A 11 -7.68 -16.66 19.62
CA SER A 11 -8.18 -16.37 20.97
C SER A 11 -7.44 -17.20 22.02
N PRO A 12 -7.09 -16.68 23.20
CA PRO A 12 -6.50 -17.48 24.28
C PRO A 12 -7.45 -18.60 24.72
N LYS A 13 -6.93 -19.79 25.03
CA LYS A 13 -7.73 -20.82 25.71
C LYS A 13 -8.01 -20.34 27.13
N ALA A 14 -9.30 -20.21 27.49
CA ALA A 14 -9.68 -19.72 28.81
C ALA A 14 -9.06 -20.59 29.92
N VAL A 15 -8.21 -19.99 30.76
CA VAL A 15 -7.91 -20.54 32.08
C VAL A 15 -9.17 -20.35 32.91
N ALA A 16 -9.71 -21.43 33.49
CA ALA A 16 -10.93 -21.42 34.28
C ALA A 16 -10.83 -20.37 35.41
N MET A 17 -11.45 -19.20 35.22
CA MET A 17 -11.75 -18.22 36.26
C MET A 17 -13.19 -17.72 36.05
N PRO A 18 -13.93 -17.38 37.12
CA PRO A 18 -15.38 -17.23 37.06
C PRO A 18 -15.78 -15.97 36.28
N SER A 19 -16.94 -16.09 35.62
CA SER A 19 -17.59 -15.11 34.76
C SER A 19 -17.68 -13.69 35.34
N SER A 20 -16.95 -12.76 34.70
CA SER A 20 -17.38 -11.38 34.50
C SER A 20 -17.15 -11.06 33.03
N GLY A 21 -18.19 -10.60 32.31
CA GLY A 21 -18.19 -10.42 30.86
C GLY A 21 -16.93 -9.72 30.35
N ASN A 22 -16.18 -10.41 29.48
CA ASN A 22 -14.92 -9.92 28.95
C ASN A 22 -15.19 -8.84 27.88
N PRO A 23 -14.55 -7.66 27.93
CA PRO A 23 -14.71 -6.60 26.92
C PRO A 23 -14.31 -7.00 25.49
N SER A 24 -13.57 -8.10 25.32
CA SER A 24 -13.01 -8.58 24.05
C SER A 24 -14.00 -9.35 23.15
N ASP A 25 -15.17 -9.76 23.67
CA ASP A 25 -16.23 -10.39 22.85
C ASP A 25 -17.06 -9.34 22.09
N HIS A 26 -17.25 -8.16 22.67
CA HIS A 26 -18.00 -7.07 22.05
C HIS A 26 -17.33 -6.48 20.79
N SER A 27 -16.03 -6.68 20.58
CA SER A 27 -15.32 -6.18 19.40
C SER A 27 -15.54 -7.03 18.14
N LEU A 28 -15.66 -8.35 18.28
CA LEU A 28 -15.85 -9.28 17.15
C LEU A 28 -17.25 -9.20 16.54
N ASP A 29 -18.26 -9.08 17.39
CA ASP A 29 -19.65 -8.93 16.96
C ASP A 29 -19.83 -7.62 16.19
N LEU A 30 -19.19 -6.54 16.65
CA LEU A 30 -19.17 -5.26 15.94
C LEU A 30 -18.48 -5.36 14.58
N VAL A 31 -17.31 -6.04 14.50
CA VAL A 31 -16.60 -6.28 13.24
C VAL A 31 -17.49 -7.07 12.26
N SER A 32 -18.09 -8.16 12.75
CA SER A 32 -18.99 -9.00 11.98
C SER A 32 -20.17 -8.22 11.42
N GLU A 33 -20.82 -7.39 12.24
CA GLU A 33 -21.94 -6.57 11.84
C GLU A 33 -21.54 -5.52 10.79
N CYS A 34 -20.39 -4.86 10.97
CA CYS A 34 -19.83 -3.93 10.00
C CYS A 34 -19.58 -4.58 8.63
N VAL A 35 -19.09 -5.82 8.61
CA VAL A 35 -18.88 -6.59 7.37
C VAL A 35 -20.22 -6.98 6.73
N ARG A 36 -21.17 -7.51 7.51
CA ARG A 36 -22.50 -7.90 7.01
C ARG A 36 -23.24 -6.73 6.39
N ARG A 37 -23.27 -5.58 7.08
CA ARG A 37 -23.92 -4.36 6.58
C ARG A 37 -23.26 -3.85 5.29
N ALA A 38 -21.96 -4.03 5.14
CA ALA A 38 -21.21 -3.58 3.98
C ALA A 38 -21.42 -4.47 2.74
N ILE A 39 -21.45 -5.79 2.92
CA ILE A 39 -21.51 -6.72 1.77
C ILE A 39 -22.90 -7.30 1.51
N GLY A 40 -23.80 -7.31 2.49
CA GLY A 40 -25.16 -7.83 2.36
C GLY A 40 -25.95 -7.29 1.16
N PRO A 41 -25.92 -5.97 0.87
CA PRO A 41 -26.58 -5.39 -0.31
C PRO A 41 -26.06 -5.90 -1.66
N ARG A 42 -24.85 -6.49 -1.69
CA ARG A 42 -24.23 -7.04 -2.92
C ARG A 42 -24.92 -8.31 -3.39
N GLY A 43 -25.52 -9.06 -2.47
CA GLY A 43 -26.17 -10.33 -2.74
C GLY A 43 -27.40 -10.54 -1.86
N PRO A 44 -28.54 -9.92 -2.22
CA PRO A 44 -29.74 -9.96 -1.40
C PRO A 44 -30.55 -11.25 -1.54
N ASP A 45 -30.24 -12.16 -2.47
CA ASP A 45 -31.08 -13.34 -2.72
C ASP A 45 -30.96 -14.36 -1.58
N VAL A 46 -29.73 -14.60 -1.10
CA VAL A 46 -29.45 -15.46 0.06
C VAL A 46 -28.23 -14.93 0.81
N GLN A 47 -28.29 -14.94 2.15
CA GLN A 47 -27.15 -14.65 3.02
C GLN A 47 -26.94 -15.81 3.99
N SER A 48 -25.70 -16.23 4.19
CA SER A 48 -25.36 -17.35 5.07
C SER A 48 -23.97 -17.20 5.68
N GLU A 49 -23.73 -17.90 6.79
CA GLU A 49 -22.45 -17.93 7.49
C GLU A 49 -21.94 -19.35 7.73
N ALA A 50 -20.63 -19.45 7.91
CA ALA A 50 -19.99 -20.66 8.40
C ALA A 50 -18.95 -20.32 9.45
N ARG A 51 -18.75 -21.22 10.41
CA ARG A 51 -17.69 -21.11 11.41
C ARG A 51 -16.87 -22.38 11.41
N VAL A 52 -15.56 -22.21 11.51
CA VAL A 52 -14.60 -23.29 11.70
C VAL A 52 -13.78 -22.94 12.93
N GLU A 53 -13.75 -23.85 13.89
CA GLU A 53 -12.93 -23.73 15.09
C GLU A 53 -11.84 -24.80 15.03
N ILE A 54 -10.57 -24.37 15.13
CA ILE A 54 -9.42 -25.28 15.17
C ILE A 54 -8.85 -25.19 16.58
N SER A 55 -9.07 -26.25 17.35
CA SER A 55 -8.50 -26.41 18.69
C SER A 55 -7.14 -27.12 18.58
N ASP A 56 -6.06 -26.44 18.95
CA ASP A 56 -4.72 -27.04 18.95
C ASP A 56 -4.54 -28.04 20.11
N SER A 57 -3.57 -28.94 19.98
CA SER A 57 -2.94 -29.70 21.07
C SER A 57 -2.03 -28.83 21.97
N SER A 58 -1.54 -27.68 21.49
CA SER A 58 -0.78 -26.70 22.29
C SER A 58 -1.66 -26.01 23.36
N PRO A 59 -1.14 -25.67 24.56
CA PRO A 59 -1.93 -25.14 25.66
C PRO A 59 -2.51 -23.72 25.47
N ALA A 60 -2.03 -22.92 24.50
CA ALA A 60 -2.17 -21.46 24.57
C ALA A 60 -3.38 -20.83 23.85
N HIS A 61 -3.80 -21.31 22.66
CA HIS A 61 -4.78 -20.60 21.82
C HIS A 61 -5.75 -21.51 21.04
N ASN A 62 -6.94 -20.97 20.75
CA ASN A 62 -7.92 -21.49 19.79
C ASN A 62 -7.95 -20.58 18.55
N LEU A 63 -8.16 -21.17 17.38
CA LEU A 63 -8.32 -20.44 16.13
C LEU A 63 -9.79 -20.44 15.70
N ASN A 64 -10.37 -19.25 15.55
CA ASN A 64 -11.74 -19.03 15.12
C ASN A 64 -11.75 -18.43 13.71
N ILE A 65 -12.45 -19.10 12.78
CA ILE A 65 -12.63 -18.65 11.41
C ILE A 65 -14.11 -18.47 11.13
N GLN A 66 -14.54 -17.25 10.82
CA GLN A 66 -15.93 -16.92 10.51
C GLN A 66 -16.04 -16.47 9.06
N PHE A 67 -16.83 -17.21 8.28
CA PHE A 67 -17.12 -16.93 6.89
C PHE A 67 -18.52 -16.36 6.75
N PHE A 68 -18.69 -15.40 5.85
CA PHE A 68 -20.00 -14.85 5.51
C PHE A 68 -20.11 -14.61 4.00
N GLY A 69 -21.21 -15.08 3.42
CA GLY A 69 -21.54 -14.94 2.01
C GLY A 69 -22.90 -14.29 1.82
N SER A 70 -22.98 -13.39 0.85
CA SER A 70 -24.22 -12.76 0.37
C SER A 70 -24.30 -12.97 -1.14
N VAL A 71 -25.33 -13.67 -1.62
CA VAL A 71 -25.40 -14.19 -2.98
C VAL A 71 -26.35 -13.36 -3.83
N LEU A 72 -25.86 -12.89 -4.98
CA LEU A 72 -26.67 -12.42 -6.10
C LEU A 72 -26.65 -13.53 -7.15
N HIS A 73 -27.76 -14.23 -7.29
CA HIS A 73 -27.88 -15.36 -8.19
C HIS A 73 -27.97 -14.89 -9.64
N MET A 74 -27.01 -15.36 -10.45
CA MET A 74 -26.84 -14.98 -11.85
C MET A 74 -26.88 -16.18 -12.81
N ARG A 75 -26.49 -17.37 -12.34
CA ARG A 75 -26.30 -18.57 -13.14
C ARG A 75 -26.69 -19.82 -12.35
N GLY A 76 -27.25 -20.79 -13.06
CA GLY A 76 -27.75 -22.05 -12.53
C GLY A 76 -29.28 -22.04 -12.35
N PRO A 77 -29.88 -23.23 -12.17
CA PRO A 77 -31.33 -23.37 -12.01
C PRO A 77 -31.84 -22.93 -10.64
N SER A 78 -30.95 -22.93 -9.63
CA SER A 78 -31.26 -22.63 -8.23
C SER A 78 -30.17 -21.79 -7.59
N VAL A 79 -30.55 -20.99 -6.59
CA VAL A 79 -29.59 -20.18 -5.83
C VAL A 79 -28.61 -21.08 -5.07
N THR A 80 -27.34 -21.05 -5.47
CA THR A 80 -26.25 -21.69 -4.73
C THR A 80 -25.91 -20.89 -3.47
N VAL A 81 -26.16 -21.46 -2.30
CA VAL A 81 -25.86 -20.85 -1.01
C VAL A 81 -24.35 -20.86 -0.76
N GLN A 82 -23.79 -19.73 -0.31
CA GLN A 82 -22.39 -19.61 0.09
C GLN A 82 -22.31 -19.11 1.54
N PRO A 83 -21.36 -19.59 2.37
CA PRO A 83 -20.18 -20.41 2.02
C PRO A 83 -20.52 -21.85 1.60
N ILE A 84 -19.89 -22.33 0.53
CA ILE A 84 -20.02 -23.72 0.07
C ILE A 84 -19.12 -24.59 0.94
N ARG A 85 -19.62 -25.74 1.41
CA ARG A 85 -18.87 -26.65 2.30
C ARG A 85 -18.69 -28.02 1.65
N ALA A 86 -17.48 -28.56 1.74
CA ALA A 86 -17.18 -29.92 1.31
C ALA A 86 -17.24 -30.90 2.50
N PRO A 87 -17.47 -32.21 2.26
CA PRO A 87 -17.39 -33.24 3.29
C PRO A 87 -16.01 -33.33 3.98
N SER A 88 -14.95 -32.85 3.31
CA SER A 88 -13.59 -32.73 3.85
C SER A 88 -13.45 -31.72 4.99
N GLY A 89 -14.45 -30.84 5.17
CA GLY A 89 -14.40 -29.69 6.07
C GLY A 89 -13.92 -28.40 5.40
N SER A 90 -13.48 -28.45 4.13
CA SER A 90 -13.12 -27.26 3.36
C SER A 90 -14.30 -26.32 3.15
N VAL A 91 -14.02 -25.02 3.08
CA VAL A 91 -15.03 -23.96 2.89
C VAL A 91 -14.63 -23.05 1.73
N PHE A 92 -15.56 -22.75 0.83
CA PHE A 92 -15.32 -21.92 -0.34
C PHE A 92 -16.34 -20.79 -0.47
N LEU A 93 -15.83 -19.59 -0.79
CA LEU A 93 -16.62 -18.43 -1.16
C LEU A 93 -16.11 -17.89 -2.50
N TRP A 94 -17.04 -17.70 -3.43
CA TRP A 94 -16.80 -17.28 -4.79
C TRP A 94 -17.63 -16.04 -5.12
N ASN A 95 -16.95 -14.93 -5.35
CA ASN A 95 -17.51 -13.73 -5.95
C ASN A 95 -16.97 -13.58 -7.36
N GLY A 96 -17.58 -14.24 -8.35
CA GLY A 96 -17.13 -14.14 -9.73
C GLY A 96 -18.08 -14.76 -10.72
N GLU A 97 -17.67 -14.75 -11.98
CA GLU A 97 -18.29 -15.48 -13.08
C GLU A 97 -17.20 -16.13 -13.93
N VAL A 98 -17.39 -17.37 -14.34
CA VAL A 98 -16.49 -18.06 -15.27
C VAL A 98 -17.04 -17.91 -16.71
N PHE A 99 -16.23 -17.34 -17.60
CA PHE A 99 -16.53 -17.18 -19.03
C PHE A 99 -15.65 -18.06 -19.93
N GLY A 100 -14.76 -18.86 -19.36
CA GLY A 100 -13.89 -19.78 -20.08
C GLY A 100 -12.88 -20.45 -19.15
N GLY A 101 -12.10 -21.40 -19.69
CA GLY A 101 -11.06 -22.11 -18.95
C GLY A 101 -11.55 -23.28 -18.11
N LEU A 102 -12.82 -23.28 -17.72
CA LEU A 102 -13.48 -24.37 -17.03
C LEU A 102 -14.80 -24.67 -17.77
N PRO A 103 -15.08 -25.94 -18.13
CA PRO A 103 -16.35 -26.29 -18.76
C PRO A 103 -17.49 -26.17 -17.73
N ILE A 104 -18.40 -25.24 -17.99
CA ILE A 104 -19.63 -25.00 -17.22
C ILE A 104 -20.81 -25.19 -18.17
N ASP A 105 -21.73 -26.08 -17.84
CA ASP A 105 -22.99 -26.22 -18.56
C ASP A 105 -24.08 -25.28 -17.99
N GLU A 106 -25.21 -25.14 -18.70
CA GLU A 106 -26.32 -24.26 -18.30
C GLU A 106 -26.99 -24.68 -16.97
N SER A 107 -26.83 -25.94 -16.56
CA SER A 107 -27.40 -26.49 -15.33
C SER A 107 -26.48 -26.34 -14.12
N MET A 108 -25.22 -25.98 -14.33
CA MET A 108 -24.19 -25.89 -13.30
C MET A 108 -24.01 -24.48 -12.74
N ASN A 109 -23.66 -24.41 -11.46
CA ASN A 109 -23.08 -23.23 -10.86
C ASN A 109 -21.55 -23.26 -11.02
N ASP A 110 -20.96 -22.16 -11.48
CA ASP A 110 -19.53 -22.07 -11.73
C ASP A 110 -18.67 -22.09 -10.45
N GLY A 111 -19.17 -21.51 -9.35
CA GLY A 111 -18.55 -21.57 -8.03
C GLY A 111 -18.49 -22.99 -7.47
N GLU A 112 -19.58 -23.76 -7.56
CA GLU A 112 -19.61 -25.18 -7.17
C GLU A 112 -18.64 -26.01 -8.02
N ARG A 113 -18.66 -25.80 -9.33
CA ARG A 113 -17.81 -26.53 -10.26
C ARG A 113 -16.33 -26.26 -10.03
N LEU A 114 -15.96 -25.01 -9.77
CA LEU A 114 -14.60 -24.63 -9.40
C LEU A 114 -14.20 -25.22 -8.04
N PHE A 115 -15.11 -25.24 -7.07
CA PHE A 115 -14.83 -25.84 -5.77
C PHE A 115 -14.56 -27.35 -5.89
N GLN A 116 -15.30 -28.05 -6.75
CA GLN A 116 -15.03 -29.46 -7.05
C GLN A 116 -13.61 -29.67 -7.60
N GLU A 117 -13.16 -28.84 -8.56
CA GLU A 117 -11.77 -28.90 -9.07
C GLU A 117 -10.73 -28.64 -7.97
N LEU A 118 -11.01 -27.67 -7.09
CA LEU A 118 -10.13 -27.39 -5.95
C LEU A 118 -10.04 -28.60 -5.01
N GLU A 119 -11.14 -29.28 -4.72
CA GLU A 119 -11.16 -30.46 -3.84
C GLU A 119 -10.54 -31.70 -4.51
N SER A 120 -10.67 -31.85 -5.84
CA SER A 120 -10.13 -32.99 -6.58
C SER A 120 -8.66 -32.86 -7.00
N ARG A 121 -7.99 -31.75 -6.66
CA ARG A 121 -6.60 -31.49 -7.05
C ARG A 121 -5.64 -32.58 -6.58
N ALA A 122 -4.63 -32.90 -7.38
CA ALA A 122 -3.65 -33.92 -7.01
C ALA A 122 -2.77 -33.47 -5.85
N ILE A 123 -2.13 -34.42 -5.17
CA ILE A 123 -1.15 -34.14 -4.12
C ILE A 123 0.05 -33.41 -4.76
N GLY A 124 0.24 -32.13 -4.43
CA GLY A 124 1.30 -31.28 -4.96
C GLY A 124 0.81 -30.14 -5.85
N ASP A 125 -0.42 -30.23 -6.38
CA ASP A 125 -1.01 -29.14 -7.15
C ASP A 125 -1.39 -27.96 -6.24
N SER A 126 -1.03 -26.76 -6.66
CA SER A 126 -1.37 -25.54 -5.95
C SER A 126 -2.74 -25.00 -6.37
N VAL A 127 -3.39 -24.26 -5.47
CA VAL A 127 -4.60 -23.48 -5.79
C VAL A 127 -4.37 -22.53 -6.97
N SER A 128 -3.13 -22.07 -7.15
CA SER A 128 -2.72 -21.21 -8.26
C SER A 128 -2.91 -21.88 -9.62
N GLU A 129 -2.55 -23.17 -9.75
CA GLU A 129 -2.66 -23.88 -11.04
C GLU A 129 -4.11 -24.08 -11.48
N VAL A 130 -5.02 -24.35 -10.54
CA VAL A 130 -6.47 -24.44 -10.84
C VAL A 130 -7.01 -23.08 -11.30
N LEU A 131 -6.62 -21.99 -10.64
CA LEU A 131 -7.10 -20.65 -10.96
C LEU A 131 -6.45 -20.04 -12.21
N LYS A 132 -5.29 -20.55 -12.62
CA LYS A 132 -4.50 -20.04 -13.75
C LYS A 132 -5.26 -20.07 -15.07
N VAL A 133 -6.10 -21.07 -15.27
CA VAL A 133 -6.86 -21.27 -16.50
C VAL A 133 -8.20 -20.51 -16.50
N ILE A 134 -8.66 -20.04 -15.34
CA ILE A 134 -10.01 -19.47 -15.20
C ILE A 134 -10.10 -18.11 -15.88
N GLU A 135 -10.97 -18.02 -16.89
CA GLU A 135 -11.22 -16.81 -17.65
C GLU A 135 -12.49 -16.13 -17.19
N GLY A 136 -12.36 -15.10 -16.36
CA GLY A 136 -13.51 -14.32 -15.88
C GLY A 136 -13.17 -13.37 -14.73
N PRO A 137 -14.08 -12.45 -14.36
CA PRO A 137 -13.90 -11.61 -13.19
C PRO A 137 -14.18 -12.42 -11.92
N TYR A 138 -13.26 -12.39 -10.94
CA TYR A 138 -13.47 -13.11 -9.70
C TYR A 138 -12.72 -12.53 -8.50
N ALA A 139 -13.23 -12.82 -7.32
CA ALA A 139 -12.55 -12.81 -6.05
C ALA A 139 -13.01 -14.06 -5.27
N PHE A 140 -12.11 -14.67 -4.51
CA PHE A 140 -12.42 -15.90 -3.77
C PHE A 140 -11.76 -15.93 -2.40
N ILE A 141 -12.34 -16.74 -1.53
CA ILE A 141 -11.79 -17.16 -0.25
C ILE A 141 -11.97 -18.68 -0.17
N TYR A 142 -10.92 -19.40 0.13
CA TYR A 142 -10.90 -20.86 0.14
C TYR A 142 -10.12 -21.38 1.33
N TYR A 143 -10.79 -22.03 2.27
CA TYR A 143 -10.17 -22.75 3.36
C TYR A 143 -10.00 -24.22 2.96
N ASP A 144 -8.74 -24.64 2.80
CA ASP A 144 -8.33 -26.03 2.61
C ASP A 144 -8.14 -26.68 3.98
N ALA A 145 -9.12 -27.47 4.40
CA ALA A 145 -9.10 -28.14 5.70
C ALA A 145 -7.99 -29.18 5.79
N ALA A 146 -7.68 -29.88 4.69
CA ALA A 146 -6.67 -30.95 4.69
C ALA A 146 -5.25 -30.40 4.92
N ARG A 147 -4.98 -29.16 4.53
CA ARG A 147 -3.66 -28.52 4.65
C ARG A 147 -3.59 -27.40 5.70
N TYR A 148 -4.70 -27.09 6.38
CA TYR A 148 -4.78 -25.95 7.32
C TYR A 148 -4.35 -24.64 6.66
N GLN A 149 -4.92 -24.36 5.48
CA GLN A 149 -4.53 -23.21 4.67
C GLN A 149 -5.75 -22.37 4.28
N LEU A 150 -5.65 -21.04 4.42
CA LEU A 150 -6.66 -20.10 3.93
C LEU A 150 -6.10 -19.35 2.72
N TRP A 151 -6.62 -19.67 1.54
CA TRP A 151 -6.30 -19.04 0.28
C TRP A 151 -7.29 -17.92 -0.05
N PHE A 152 -6.80 -16.83 -0.61
CA PHE A 152 -7.65 -15.77 -1.12
C PHE A 152 -6.97 -14.98 -2.24
N GLY A 153 -7.77 -14.31 -3.05
CA GLY A 153 -7.25 -13.53 -4.17
C GLY A 153 -8.35 -13.06 -5.11
N ARG A 154 -7.91 -12.36 -6.17
CA ARG A 154 -8.79 -11.74 -7.18
C ARG A 154 -8.49 -12.29 -8.57
N ASP A 155 -9.13 -11.83 -9.62
CA ASP A 155 -8.68 -12.12 -11.00
C ASP A 155 -7.49 -11.24 -11.39
N PRO A 156 -6.71 -11.59 -12.44
CA PRO A 156 -5.47 -10.87 -12.80
C PRO A 156 -5.64 -9.38 -13.12
N LEU A 157 -6.85 -8.94 -13.49
CA LEU A 157 -7.16 -7.53 -13.72
C LEU A 157 -7.80 -6.86 -12.49
N GLY A 158 -8.14 -7.62 -11.44
CA GLY A 158 -8.80 -7.11 -10.25
C GLY A 158 -10.19 -6.55 -10.52
N ARG A 159 -11.02 -7.24 -11.32
CA ARG A 159 -12.38 -6.78 -11.70
C ARG A 159 -13.40 -6.90 -10.56
N ARG A 160 -13.19 -7.83 -9.61
CA ARG A 160 -14.01 -7.96 -8.39
C ARG A 160 -13.23 -7.45 -7.20
N SER A 161 -13.87 -6.73 -6.28
CA SER A 161 -13.18 -6.20 -5.10
C SER A 161 -12.94 -7.27 -4.04
N LEU A 162 -11.77 -7.19 -3.41
CA LEU A 162 -11.43 -7.90 -2.18
C LEU A 162 -10.45 -7.02 -1.38
N MET A 163 -10.78 -6.79 -0.11
CA MET A 163 -10.04 -5.92 0.79
C MET A 163 -9.44 -6.74 1.93
N LEU A 164 -8.26 -6.33 2.39
CA LEU A 164 -7.58 -6.86 3.57
C LEU A 164 -7.54 -5.76 4.64
N ALA A 165 -7.99 -6.08 5.84
CA ALA A 165 -7.82 -5.26 7.02
C ALA A 165 -7.16 -6.07 8.14
N LYS A 166 -6.24 -5.42 8.84
CA LYS A 166 -5.58 -5.93 10.05
C LYS A 166 -5.90 -4.96 11.18
N PRO A 167 -6.98 -5.20 11.97
CA PRO A 167 -7.13 -4.57 13.28
C PRO A 167 -5.84 -4.81 14.06
N ASP A 168 -5.38 -3.81 14.82
CA ASP A 168 -4.07 -3.73 15.49
C ASP A 168 -3.40 -5.08 15.85
N MET A 169 -2.07 -5.18 15.70
CA MET A 169 -1.27 -6.42 15.83
C MET A 169 -1.43 -7.12 17.20
N VAL A 170 -2.01 -6.42 18.17
CA VAL A 170 -2.33 -6.89 19.53
C VAL A 170 -3.42 -7.98 19.55
N ASP A 171 -4.36 -7.99 18.59
CA ASP A 171 -5.55 -8.88 18.61
C ASP A 171 -5.47 -10.08 17.64
N ASP A 172 -4.32 -10.32 16.99
CA ASP A 172 -4.08 -11.36 15.96
C ASP A 172 -5.32 -11.65 15.10
N THR A 173 -5.86 -10.60 14.49
CA THR A 173 -7.09 -10.66 13.69
C THR A 173 -6.81 -10.25 12.25
N ILE A 174 -7.32 -11.03 11.29
CA ILE A 174 -7.32 -10.70 9.87
C ILE A 174 -8.76 -10.67 9.38
N ILE A 175 -9.11 -9.61 8.65
CA ILE A 175 -10.40 -9.47 7.97
C ILE A 175 -10.13 -9.42 6.47
N ILE A 176 -10.74 -10.32 5.72
CA ILE A 176 -10.73 -10.30 4.26
C ILE A 176 -12.17 -10.23 3.79
N ALA A 177 -12.55 -9.20 3.03
CA ALA A 177 -13.93 -9.02 2.62
C ALA A 177 -14.06 -8.27 1.28
N SER A 178 -15.11 -8.50 0.51
CA SER A 178 -15.40 -7.71 -0.70
C SER A 178 -15.56 -6.22 -0.40
N HIS A 179 -16.02 -5.90 0.81
CA HIS A 179 -16.06 -4.55 1.37
C HIS A 179 -16.23 -4.64 2.88
N PHE A 180 -15.87 -3.61 3.63
CA PHE A 180 -16.27 -3.50 5.03
C PHE A 180 -16.43 -2.03 5.46
N ASN A 181 -17.39 -1.76 6.35
CA ASN A 181 -17.79 -0.41 6.77
C ASN A 181 -17.14 0.04 8.09
N GLY A 182 -15.86 -0.28 8.30
CA GLY A 182 -15.08 0.12 9.48
C GLY A 182 -13.68 0.63 9.12
N GLN A 183 -13.49 1.07 7.88
CA GLN A 183 -12.16 1.42 7.32
C GLN A 183 -11.52 2.63 7.98
N GLU A 184 -12.28 3.29 8.85
CA GLU A 184 -11.83 4.40 9.67
C GLU A 184 -11.15 3.93 10.96
N LEU A 185 -11.51 2.74 11.41
CA LEU A 185 -11.02 2.14 12.65
C LEU A 185 -9.75 1.34 12.42
N TRP A 186 -9.59 0.73 11.24
CA TRP A 186 -8.47 -0.18 10.94
C TRP A 186 -7.78 0.15 9.62
N PRO A 187 -6.46 -0.08 9.53
CA PRO A 187 -5.76 -0.04 8.26
C PRO A 187 -6.36 -1.02 7.25
N THR A 188 -6.70 -0.53 6.06
CA THR A 188 -7.30 -1.32 4.97
C THR A 188 -6.54 -1.14 3.67
N SER A 189 -6.40 -2.22 2.92
CA SER A 189 -5.81 -2.19 1.59
C SER A 189 -6.66 -3.01 0.63
N GLU A 190 -6.58 -2.68 -0.66
CA GLU A 190 -7.10 -3.56 -1.69
C GLU A 190 -6.13 -4.74 -1.83
N VAL A 191 -6.65 -5.97 -1.91
CA VAL A 191 -5.84 -7.13 -2.23
C VAL A 191 -5.31 -6.97 -3.66
N MET A 192 -3.98 -7.14 -3.83
CA MET A 192 -3.31 -6.98 -5.12
C MET A 192 -3.79 -8.05 -6.11
N ALA A 193 -3.87 -7.70 -7.39
CA ALA A 193 -4.38 -8.59 -8.44
C ALA A 193 -3.29 -9.53 -8.99
N GLU A 194 -2.02 -9.16 -8.83
CA GLU A 194 -0.86 -9.86 -9.36
C GLU A 194 -0.60 -11.22 -8.70
N SER A 195 -0.96 -11.35 -7.43
CA SER A 195 -0.67 -12.54 -6.64
C SER A 195 -1.95 -13.16 -6.10
N LEU A 196 -1.84 -14.42 -5.74
CA LEU A 196 -2.73 -15.06 -4.79
C LEU A 196 -2.09 -14.97 -3.41
N PHE A 197 -2.89 -15.15 -2.36
CA PHE A 197 -2.42 -15.05 -1.00
C PHE A 197 -2.83 -16.27 -0.21
N LEU A 198 -1.95 -16.67 0.70
CA LEU A 198 -2.11 -17.81 1.58
C LEU A 198 -1.85 -17.37 3.02
N VAL A 199 -2.74 -17.74 3.92
CA VAL A 199 -2.48 -17.74 5.37
C VAL A 199 -2.30 -19.18 5.82
N GLU A 200 -1.12 -19.49 6.35
CA GLU A 200 -0.88 -20.77 7.01
C GLU A 200 -1.52 -20.73 8.40
N LEU A 201 -2.38 -21.71 8.68
CA LEU A 201 -3.12 -21.80 9.94
C LEU A 201 -2.49 -22.80 10.92
N SER A 202 -1.30 -23.32 10.60
CA SER A 202 -0.51 -24.13 11.50
C SER A 202 -0.11 -23.32 12.74
N THR A 203 -0.17 -23.96 13.90
CA THR A 203 -0.64 -23.30 15.13
C THR A 203 0.41 -22.50 15.90
N CYS A 204 1.68 -22.48 15.48
CA CYS A 204 2.78 -21.86 16.24
C CYS A 204 3.19 -20.45 15.80
N LEU A 205 2.71 -19.95 14.66
CA LEU A 205 3.13 -18.65 14.11
C LEU A 205 2.17 -17.54 14.56
N HIS A 206 2.66 -16.68 15.46
CA HIS A 206 2.02 -15.43 15.86
C HIS A 206 2.98 -14.27 15.51
N PRO A 207 2.49 -13.19 14.86
CA PRO A 207 1.15 -13.01 14.28
C PRO A 207 0.92 -13.87 13.01
N PHE A 208 -0.32 -13.94 12.51
CA PHE A 208 -0.61 -14.58 11.22
C PHE A 208 0.29 -14.04 10.09
N LYS A 209 0.91 -14.95 9.34
CA LYS A 209 1.71 -14.62 8.16
C LYS A 209 0.87 -14.73 6.91
N ILE A 210 0.93 -13.72 6.05
CA ILE A 210 0.27 -13.74 4.74
C ILE A 210 1.35 -13.91 3.68
N LEU A 211 1.38 -15.08 3.05
CA LEU A 211 2.33 -15.38 1.99
C LEU A 211 1.73 -15.00 0.63
N ALA A 212 2.46 -14.24 -0.16
CA ALA A 212 2.11 -13.96 -1.55
C ALA A 212 2.60 -15.10 -2.45
N VAL A 213 1.70 -15.62 -3.28
CA VAL A 213 1.97 -16.71 -4.23
C VAL A 213 1.80 -16.16 -5.64
N GLU A 214 2.86 -16.23 -6.44
CA GLU A 214 2.82 -15.76 -7.82
C GLU A 214 1.92 -16.64 -8.69
N ARG A 215 1.14 -16.01 -9.57
CA ARG A 215 0.18 -16.70 -10.45
C ARG A 215 0.81 -17.43 -11.63
N GLN A 216 2.08 -17.13 -11.93
CA GLN A 216 2.74 -17.56 -13.16
C GLN A 216 1.94 -17.23 -14.43
N ILE A 217 1.18 -16.12 -14.42
CA ILE A 217 0.48 -15.59 -15.60
C ILE A 217 1.25 -14.36 -16.07
N PRO A 218 1.79 -14.35 -17.29
CA PRO A 218 2.44 -13.17 -17.83
C PRO A 218 1.50 -11.98 -17.87
N LYS A 219 1.95 -10.82 -17.39
CA LYS A 219 1.21 -9.57 -17.56
C LYS A 219 1.06 -9.25 -19.05
N PRO A 220 -0.10 -8.73 -19.50
CA PRO A 220 -0.25 -8.26 -20.86
C PRO A 220 0.69 -7.07 -21.08
N VAL A 221 1.60 -7.22 -22.03
CA VAL A 221 2.53 -6.16 -22.46
C VAL A 221 2.05 -5.63 -23.80
N LEU A 222 1.83 -4.31 -23.88
CA LEU A 222 1.47 -3.66 -25.13
C LEU A 222 2.62 -3.75 -26.13
N ASN A 223 2.27 -4.08 -27.37
CA ASN A 223 3.19 -4.19 -28.48
C ASN A 223 3.88 -2.83 -28.71
N GLN A 224 5.21 -2.85 -28.66
CA GLN A 224 6.09 -1.69 -28.82
C GLN A 224 6.62 -1.51 -30.24
N SER A 225 6.29 -2.41 -31.17
CA SER A 225 6.72 -2.31 -32.57
C SER A 225 6.04 -1.13 -33.27
N ILE A 226 6.88 -0.25 -33.81
CA ILE A 226 6.48 0.87 -34.66
C ILE A 226 7.16 0.61 -36.00
N PRO A 227 6.41 0.28 -37.06
CA PRO A 227 6.98 0.04 -38.39
C PRO A 227 7.77 1.26 -38.89
N GLN A 228 8.86 1.03 -39.63
CA GLN A 228 9.65 2.10 -40.25
C GLN A 228 8.86 2.78 -41.37
N ASP A 229 8.18 1.98 -42.21
CA ASP A 229 7.17 2.44 -43.16
C ASP A 229 5.80 2.38 -42.47
N LEU A 230 5.42 3.50 -41.88
CA LEU A 230 4.15 3.67 -41.19
C LEU A 230 2.99 3.56 -42.19
N ASP A 231 2.27 2.45 -42.19
CA ASP A 231 0.98 2.27 -42.89
C ASP A 231 -0.12 3.09 -42.19
N ARG A 232 0.10 4.40 -42.13
CA ARG A 232 -0.74 5.37 -41.43
C ARG A 232 -1.91 5.76 -42.29
N VAL A 233 -3.05 5.81 -41.63
CA VAL A 233 -4.27 6.34 -42.22
C VAL A 233 -4.12 7.84 -42.39
N THR A 234 -4.46 8.35 -43.56
CA THR A 234 -4.64 9.78 -43.80
C THR A 234 -6.09 10.17 -43.58
N THR A 235 -6.36 11.47 -43.41
CA THR A 235 -7.75 11.95 -43.31
C THR A 235 -8.56 11.64 -44.59
N SER A 236 -7.92 11.58 -45.76
CA SER A 236 -8.54 11.15 -47.02
C SER A 236 -8.97 9.68 -47.01
N ASP A 237 -8.15 8.77 -46.48
CA ASP A 237 -8.45 7.32 -46.45
C ASP A 237 -9.71 7.00 -45.65
N LEU A 238 -10.00 7.81 -44.62
CA LEU A 238 -11.19 7.68 -43.79
C LEU A 238 -12.48 8.13 -44.50
N VAL A 239 -12.37 8.99 -45.51
CA VAL A 239 -13.52 9.55 -46.25
C VAL A 239 -13.85 8.71 -47.48
N ASP A 240 -12.83 8.26 -48.21
CA ASP A 240 -12.99 7.55 -49.48
C ASP A 240 -13.12 6.02 -49.31
N GLY A 241 -13.08 5.51 -48.07
CA GLY A 241 -13.25 4.09 -47.76
C GLY A 241 -12.02 3.22 -48.02
N GLY A 242 -10.88 3.83 -48.37
CA GLY A 242 -9.60 3.17 -48.64
C GLY A 242 -8.78 2.85 -47.39
N LEU A 243 -9.37 2.18 -46.39
CA LEU A 243 -8.63 1.82 -45.17
C LEU A 243 -7.44 0.90 -45.50
N PRO A 244 -6.26 1.13 -44.91
CA PRO A 244 -5.11 0.26 -45.13
C PRO A 244 -5.38 -1.20 -44.70
N PRO A 245 -4.79 -2.20 -45.40
CA PRO A 245 -5.00 -3.61 -45.09
C PRO A 245 -4.75 -3.98 -43.62
N ALA A 246 -3.72 -3.39 -43.01
CA ALA A 246 -3.38 -3.62 -41.60
C ALA A 246 -4.51 -3.16 -40.66
N LEU A 247 -5.13 -2.01 -40.93
CA LEU A 247 -6.23 -1.48 -40.14
C LEU A 247 -7.55 -2.25 -40.39
N LEU A 248 -7.79 -2.71 -41.63
CA LEU A 248 -8.92 -3.60 -41.93
C LEU A 248 -8.84 -4.92 -41.17
N TYR A 249 -7.64 -5.51 -41.11
CA TYR A 249 -7.39 -6.71 -40.31
C TYR A 249 -7.60 -6.43 -38.82
N ALA A 250 -7.01 -5.35 -38.30
CA ALA A 250 -7.16 -4.94 -36.90
C ALA A 250 -8.63 -4.71 -36.50
N ARG A 251 -9.41 -4.03 -37.34
CA ARG A 251 -10.85 -3.82 -37.14
C ARG A 251 -11.61 -5.15 -37.11
N SER A 252 -11.28 -6.07 -38.02
CA SER A 252 -11.94 -7.38 -38.11
C SER A 252 -11.62 -8.25 -36.91
N ALA A 253 -10.35 -8.27 -36.47
CA ALA A 253 -9.92 -8.95 -35.25
C ALA A 253 -10.63 -8.38 -34.01
N LEU A 254 -10.71 -7.05 -33.89
CA LEU A 254 -11.43 -6.40 -32.78
C LEU A 254 -12.92 -6.72 -32.81
N LYS A 255 -13.57 -6.66 -33.99
CA LYS A 255 -14.98 -7.02 -34.16
C LYS A 255 -15.27 -8.43 -33.63
N GLN A 256 -14.43 -9.39 -34.02
CA GLN A 256 -14.58 -10.77 -33.62
C GLN A 256 -14.39 -10.92 -32.11
N CYS A 257 -13.24 -10.52 -31.56
CA CYS A 257 -12.95 -10.77 -30.14
C CYS A 257 -13.87 -9.96 -29.20
N LEU A 258 -14.22 -8.71 -29.54
CA LEU A 258 -15.12 -7.90 -28.74
C LEU A 258 -16.57 -8.39 -28.85
N GLY A 259 -17.01 -8.81 -30.04
CA GLY A 259 -18.31 -9.46 -30.24
C GLY A 259 -18.43 -10.72 -29.39
N ASP A 260 -17.45 -11.61 -29.44
CA ASP A 260 -17.41 -12.83 -28.61
C ASP A 260 -17.36 -12.52 -27.10
N ALA A 261 -16.63 -11.47 -26.71
CA ALA A 261 -16.58 -11.01 -25.33
C ALA A 261 -17.94 -10.50 -24.84
N VAL A 262 -18.66 -9.73 -25.67
CA VAL A 262 -20.02 -9.26 -25.38
C VAL A 262 -20.98 -10.44 -25.31
N ARG A 263 -20.98 -11.33 -26.32
CA ARG A 263 -21.81 -12.53 -26.37
C ARG A 263 -21.76 -13.33 -25.07
N ARG A 264 -20.56 -13.74 -24.63
CA ARG A 264 -20.37 -14.51 -23.39
C ARG A 264 -20.84 -13.78 -22.12
N ARG A 265 -20.91 -12.45 -22.14
CA ARG A 265 -21.31 -11.61 -21.00
C ARG A 265 -22.80 -11.26 -20.99
N VAL A 266 -23.52 -11.51 -22.06
CA VAL A 266 -24.97 -11.23 -22.14
C VAL A 266 -25.82 -12.49 -22.26
N MET A 267 -25.21 -13.62 -22.65
CA MET A 267 -25.86 -14.92 -22.64
C MET A 267 -25.87 -15.54 -21.24
N ASP A 268 -26.75 -16.53 -21.05
CA ASP A 268 -26.86 -17.39 -19.87
C ASP A 268 -27.10 -16.65 -18.53
N ILE A 269 -27.69 -15.46 -18.62
CA ILE A 269 -28.17 -14.71 -17.46
C ILE A 269 -29.48 -15.34 -16.99
N SER A 270 -29.59 -15.64 -15.71
CA SER A 270 -30.81 -16.22 -15.12
C SER A 270 -32.05 -15.36 -15.41
N GLN A 271 -33.03 -15.97 -16.08
CA GLN A 271 -34.32 -15.35 -16.40
C GLN A 271 -35.31 -15.40 -15.22
N ARG A 272 -34.96 -16.06 -14.11
CA ARG A 272 -35.82 -16.28 -12.93
C ARG A 272 -36.40 -14.99 -12.32
N TYR A 273 -35.73 -13.86 -12.55
CA TYR A 273 -36.06 -12.57 -11.93
C TYR A 273 -36.76 -11.60 -12.90
N GLN A 274 -37.16 -12.09 -14.07
CA GLN A 274 -37.97 -11.35 -15.02
C GLN A 274 -39.45 -11.53 -14.68
N TYR A 275 -40.21 -10.44 -14.74
CA TYR A 275 -41.66 -10.46 -14.55
C TYR A 275 -42.40 -10.51 -15.89
N ASP A 276 -41.80 -9.94 -16.94
CA ASP A 276 -42.32 -9.84 -18.29
C ASP A 276 -41.26 -10.29 -19.31
N ASP A 277 -41.66 -10.90 -20.42
CA ASP A 277 -40.75 -11.35 -21.50
C ASP A 277 -39.96 -10.19 -22.15
N THR A 278 -40.45 -8.96 -22.00
CA THR A 278 -39.78 -7.73 -22.45
C THR A 278 -38.79 -7.18 -21.42
N ASP A 279 -38.73 -7.74 -20.21
CA ASP A 279 -37.84 -7.23 -19.15
C ASP A 279 -36.36 -7.39 -19.52
N PRO A 280 -35.55 -6.34 -19.30
CA PRO A 280 -34.14 -6.35 -19.66
C PRO A 280 -33.36 -7.26 -18.70
N SER A 281 -32.63 -8.24 -19.25
CA SER A 281 -31.61 -9.02 -18.53
C SER A 281 -30.33 -8.21 -18.34
N VAL A 282 -30.08 -7.28 -19.26
CA VAL A 282 -28.86 -6.47 -19.36
C VAL A 282 -29.23 -4.99 -19.43
N ALA A 283 -28.53 -4.20 -18.63
CA ALA A 283 -28.45 -2.76 -18.77
C ALA A 283 -27.03 -2.33 -19.20
N ILE A 284 -26.90 -1.11 -19.69
CA ILE A 284 -25.63 -0.52 -20.12
C ILE A 284 -25.45 0.81 -19.41
N LEU A 285 -24.28 1.02 -18.79
CA LEU A 285 -23.88 2.35 -18.34
C LEU A 285 -23.63 3.22 -19.57
N PHE A 286 -24.54 4.14 -19.85
CA PHE A 286 -24.68 4.72 -21.17
C PHE A 286 -24.56 6.24 -21.15
N SER A 287 -23.37 6.76 -21.47
CA SER A 287 -23.15 8.20 -21.68
C SER A 287 -23.50 8.65 -23.12
N GLY A 288 -23.75 7.70 -24.02
CA GLY A 288 -23.87 7.93 -25.47
C GLY A 288 -22.54 8.02 -26.21
N GLY A 289 -21.41 7.94 -25.50
CA GLY A 289 -20.08 7.92 -26.12
C GLY A 289 -19.80 6.64 -26.93
N LEU A 290 -18.74 6.68 -27.73
CA LEU A 290 -18.30 5.60 -28.63
C LEU A 290 -18.36 4.20 -27.99
N ASP A 291 -17.82 4.05 -26.79
CA ASP A 291 -17.58 2.76 -26.16
C ASP A 291 -18.90 2.08 -25.79
N CYS A 292 -19.74 2.76 -25.00
CA CYS A 292 -21.02 2.21 -24.56
C CYS A 292 -22.03 2.02 -25.70
N THR A 293 -22.01 2.88 -26.72
CA THR A 293 -22.89 2.75 -27.89
C THR A 293 -22.49 1.57 -28.78
N THR A 294 -21.19 1.33 -28.94
CA THR A 294 -20.69 0.14 -29.64
C THR A 294 -21.08 -1.14 -28.87
N LEU A 295 -20.91 -1.16 -27.55
CA LEU A 295 -21.32 -2.30 -26.72
C LEU A 295 -22.84 -2.54 -26.79
N ALA A 296 -23.65 -1.49 -26.84
CA ALA A 296 -25.11 -1.61 -26.98
C ALA A 296 -25.51 -2.33 -28.26
N LEU A 297 -24.94 -1.89 -29.39
CA LEU A 297 -25.26 -2.50 -30.67
C LEU A 297 -24.75 -3.95 -30.77
N LEU A 298 -23.57 -4.25 -30.21
CA LEU A 298 -23.08 -5.64 -30.12
C LEU A 298 -23.95 -6.51 -29.21
N ALA A 299 -24.42 -5.99 -28.07
CA ALA A 299 -25.30 -6.72 -27.17
C ALA A 299 -26.65 -7.05 -27.84
N HIS A 300 -27.20 -6.11 -28.63
CA HIS A 300 -28.41 -6.35 -29.40
C HIS A 300 -28.33 -7.56 -30.33
N GLN A 301 -27.15 -7.87 -30.89
CA GLN A 301 -26.93 -9.01 -31.80
C GLN A 301 -27.05 -10.38 -31.13
N HIS A 302 -26.99 -10.44 -29.79
CA HIS A 302 -26.94 -11.70 -29.04
C HIS A 302 -28.12 -11.87 -28.08
N LEU A 303 -28.88 -10.81 -27.80
CA LEU A 303 -30.04 -10.86 -26.91
C LEU A 303 -31.33 -11.19 -27.68
N PRO A 304 -32.28 -11.95 -27.09
CA PRO A 304 -33.58 -12.27 -27.70
C PRO A 304 -34.30 -11.01 -28.20
N PRO A 305 -34.84 -10.95 -29.44
CA PRO A 305 -35.38 -9.72 -30.04
C PRO A 305 -36.50 -9.01 -29.25
N ASN A 306 -37.34 -9.78 -28.56
CA ASN A 306 -38.44 -9.28 -27.73
C ASN A 306 -37.98 -8.60 -26.43
N GLN A 307 -36.77 -8.90 -25.97
CA GLN A 307 -36.22 -8.36 -24.74
C GLN A 307 -35.82 -6.89 -24.88
N SER A 308 -36.10 -6.05 -23.90
CA SER A 308 -35.57 -4.68 -23.91
C SER A 308 -34.10 -4.61 -23.51
N ILE A 309 -33.42 -3.54 -23.92
CA ILE A 309 -32.09 -3.18 -23.43
C ILE A 309 -32.20 -1.81 -22.75
N ASP A 310 -31.86 -1.77 -21.47
CA ASP A 310 -31.84 -0.53 -20.68
C ASP A 310 -30.53 0.22 -20.90
N LEU A 311 -30.61 1.45 -21.39
CA LEU A 311 -29.51 2.39 -21.54
C LEU A 311 -29.58 3.39 -20.39
N ILE A 312 -28.78 3.19 -19.36
CA ILE A 312 -28.86 4.00 -18.13
C ILE A 312 -27.93 5.21 -18.24
N ASN A 313 -28.52 6.41 -18.28
CA ASN A 313 -27.81 7.68 -18.40
C ASN A 313 -28.07 8.57 -17.18
N VAL A 314 -26.99 8.96 -16.50
CA VAL A 314 -27.03 9.77 -15.28
C VAL A 314 -26.68 11.23 -15.56
N ALA A 315 -27.43 12.15 -14.95
CA ALA A 315 -27.20 13.58 -15.02
C ALA A 315 -27.36 14.19 -13.62
N PHE A 316 -26.42 15.06 -13.23
CA PHE A 316 -26.49 15.82 -11.99
C PHE A 316 -27.01 17.23 -12.26
N GLU A 317 -27.82 17.71 -11.32
CA GLU A 317 -28.43 19.05 -11.36
C GLU A 317 -27.36 20.13 -11.59
N ASN A 318 -27.61 21.02 -12.56
CA ASN A 318 -26.75 22.17 -12.83
C ASN A 318 -27.30 23.46 -12.19
N PRO A 319 -26.81 23.89 -11.01
CA PRO A 319 -27.33 25.08 -10.34
C PRO A 319 -27.14 26.39 -11.14
N ARG A 320 -26.18 26.45 -12.07
CA ARG A 320 -26.00 27.63 -12.96
C ARG A 320 -27.11 27.79 -14.00
N SER A 321 -27.86 26.72 -14.31
CA SER A 321 -29.03 26.84 -15.18
C SER A 321 -30.13 27.66 -14.50
N LEU A 322 -30.21 27.63 -13.17
CA LEU A 322 -31.18 28.39 -12.36
C LEU A 322 -30.82 29.87 -12.24
N SER A 323 -29.53 30.22 -12.13
CA SER A 323 -29.08 31.63 -12.05
C SER A 323 -29.28 32.41 -13.35
N ASN A 324 -29.41 31.74 -14.49
CA ASN A 324 -29.72 32.37 -15.77
C ASN A 324 -31.22 32.65 -15.96
N ILE A 325 -32.08 32.17 -15.05
CA ILE A 325 -33.54 32.41 -15.06
C ILE A 325 -33.85 33.83 -14.57
N SER A 326 -33.11 34.35 -13.59
CA SER A 326 -33.31 35.71 -13.04
C SER A 326 -32.99 36.84 -14.01
N GLN A 327 -32.55 36.55 -15.24
CA GLN A 327 -32.23 37.53 -16.29
C GLN A 327 -33.07 37.38 -17.57
N ARG A 328 -34.05 36.47 -17.63
CA ARG A 328 -34.90 36.26 -18.82
C ARG A 328 -36.34 36.63 -18.51
N THR A 329 -36.90 37.59 -19.25
CA THR A 329 -38.28 38.10 -19.13
C THR A 329 -39.28 37.42 -20.06
N ASP A 330 -38.89 36.38 -20.80
CA ASP A 330 -39.73 35.80 -21.86
C ASP A 330 -40.28 34.41 -21.51
N THR A 331 -41.51 34.17 -21.95
CA THR A 331 -42.42 33.04 -21.67
C THR A 331 -42.04 31.70 -22.34
N GLU A 332 -40.75 31.36 -22.43
CA GLU A 332 -40.31 30.02 -22.82
C GLU A 332 -39.97 29.19 -21.58
N GLY A 333 -40.41 27.91 -21.55
CA GLY A 333 -40.44 27.06 -20.36
C GLY A 333 -39.13 26.99 -19.54
N ALA A 334 -39.27 26.62 -18.26
CA ALA A 334 -38.14 26.54 -17.32
C ALA A 334 -36.97 25.72 -17.92
N PRO A 335 -35.72 26.21 -17.83
CA PRO A 335 -34.58 25.53 -18.43
C PRO A 335 -34.35 24.16 -17.79
N ASP A 336 -34.19 23.12 -18.61
CA ASP A 336 -33.87 21.77 -18.15
C ASP A 336 -32.49 21.76 -17.45
N VAL A 337 -32.52 21.65 -16.12
CA VAL A 337 -31.32 21.64 -15.27
C VAL A 337 -30.48 20.38 -15.43
N PHE A 338 -31.02 19.33 -16.06
CA PHE A 338 -30.37 18.04 -16.34
C PHE A 338 -29.95 17.88 -17.80
N ALA A 339 -30.09 18.91 -18.64
CA ALA A 339 -29.57 18.98 -20.00
C ALA A 339 -28.03 19.09 -20.06
N VAL A 340 -27.34 18.20 -19.36
CA VAL A 340 -25.89 18.08 -19.29
C VAL A 340 -25.32 17.45 -20.56
N PRO A 341 -24.01 17.61 -20.84
CA PRO A 341 -23.43 17.11 -22.09
C PRO A 341 -23.68 15.62 -22.35
N ASP A 342 -23.54 14.74 -21.35
CA ASP A 342 -23.76 13.29 -21.53
C ASP A 342 -25.24 12.93 -21.67
N ARG A 343 -26.17 13.75 -21.16
CA ARG A 343 -27.61 13.57 -21.41
C ARG A 343 -27.91 13.78 -22.88
N LYS A 344 -27.42 14.90 -23.46
CA LYS A 344 -27.61 15.24 -24.87
C LYS A 344 -26.96 14.22 -25.80
N THR A 345 -25.71 13.85 -25.51
CA THR A 345 -25.00 12.82 -26.27
C THR A 345 -25.71 11.46 -26.15
N GLY A 346 -26.18 11.09 -24.95
CA GLY A 346 -26.99 9.91 -24.70
C GLY A 346 -28.24 9.86 -25.57
N GLU A 347 -29.05 10.91 -25.57
CA GLU A 347 -30.29 10.97 -26.36
C GLU A 347 -30.02 10.85 -27.88
N SER A 348 -28.97 11.52 -28.39
CA SER A 348 -28.59 11.42 -29.81
C SER A 348 -28.11 10.03 -30.21
N SER A 349 -27.29 9.38 -29.39
CA SER A 349 -26.79 8.02 -29.66
C SER A 349 -27.88 6.96 -29.45
N TRP A 350 -28.83 7.19 -28.54
CA TRP A 350 -30.04 6.35 -28.42
C TRP A 350 -30.91 6.45 -29.68
N ALA A 351 -31.09 7.64 -30.25
CA ALA A 351 -31.82 7.81 -31.50
C ALA A 351 -31.14 7.08 -32.67
N GLU A 352 -29.80 7.14 -32.74
CA GLU A 352 -29.00 6.37 -33.71
C GLU A 352 -29.22 4.85 -33.54
N LEU A 353 -29.14 4.32 -32.32
CA LEU A 353 -29.42 2.91 -32.03
C LEU A 353 -30.83 2.49 -32.44
N CYS A 354 -31.84 3.32 -32.13
CA CYS A 354 -33.22 3.06 -32.53
C CYS A 354 -33.42 3.10 -34.05
N SER A 355 -32.56 3.82 -34.80
CA SER A 355 -32.60 3.84 -36.26
C SER A 355 -31.95 2.60 -36.86
N LEU A 356 -30.87 2.10 -36.25
CA LEU A 356 -30.13 0.94 -36.74
C LEU A 356 -30.81 -0.40 -36.39
N ALA A 357 -31.51 -0.45 -35.25
CA ALA A 357 -32.23 -1.62 -34.77
C ALA A 357 -33.65 -1.22 -34.36
N PRO A 358 -34.56 -0.99 -35.34
CA PRO A 358 -35.91 -0.51 -35.07
C PRO A 358 -36.79 -1.52 -34.34
N ASP A 359 -36.52 -2.82 -34.50
CA ASP A 359 -37.29 -3.90 -33.87
C ASP A 359 -36.90 -4.13 -32.39
N ARG A 360 -35.84 -3.47 -31.90
CA ARG A 360 -35.39 -3.58 -30.52
C ARG A 360 -36.06 -2.54 -29.64
N ILE A 361 -36.54 -2.97 -28.47
CA ILE A 361 -37.01 -2.08 -27.42
C ILE A 361 -35.79 -1.47 -26.69
N TRP A 362 -35.40 -0.27 -27.11
CA TRP A 362 -34.37 0.52 -26.42
C TRP A 362 -34.99 1.44 -25.38
N ARG A 363 -34.78 1.14 -24.09
CA ARG A 363 -35.24 1.98 -22.97
C ARG A 363 -34.11 2.92 -22.56
N PHE A 364 -34.24 4.21 -22.88
CA PHE A 364 -33.27 5.21 -22.42
C PHE A 364 -33.66 5.70 -21.03
N VAL A 365 -33.03 5.15 -19.99
CA VAL A 365 -33.32 5.42 -18.58
C VAL A 365 -32.60 6.69 -18.12
N LYS A 366 -33.37 7.73 -17.84
CA LYS A 366 -32.92 9.04 -17.37
C LYS A 366 -32.85 9.09 -15.85
N VAL A 367 -31.65 8.91 -15.31
CA VAL A 367 -31.36 9.10 -13.88
C VAL A 367 -30.96 10.55 -13.64
N ASP A 368 -31.87 11.34 -13.08
CA ASP A 368 -31.64 12.74 -12.74
C ASP A 368 -31.39 12.87 -11.24
N VAL A 369 -30.24 13.42 -10.85
CA VAL A 369 -29.77 13.47 -9.46
C VAL A 369 -29.74 14.91 -8.98
N SER A 370 -30.61 15.23 -8.02
CA SER A 370 -30.62 16.56 -7.37
C SER A 370 -29.42 16.74 -6.43
N ILE A 371 -29.08 18.00 -6.13
CA ILE A 371 -28.03 18.32 -5.14
C ILE A 371 -28.37 17.71 -3.77
N SER A 372 -29.62 17.81 -3.34
CA SER A 372 -30.09 17.26 -2.05
C SER A 372 -29.95 15.74 -1.97
N GLU A 373 -30.31 15.05 -3.05
CA GLU A 373 -30.18 13.59 -3.14
C GLU A 373 -28.71 13.14 -3.11
N TYR A 374 -27.84 13.86 -3.83
CA TYR A 374 -26.40 13.62 -3.81
C TYR A 374 -25.85 13.71 -2.37
N HIS A 375 -26.15 14.79 -1.64
CA HIS A 375 -25.67 14.97 -0.28
C HIS A 375 -26.14 13.89 0.68
N THR A 376 -27.37 13.40 0.51
CA THR A 376 -27.94 12.31 1.33
C THR A 376 -27.14 11.01 1.20
N HIS A 377 -26.57 10.73 0.02
CA HIS A 377 -25.82 9.50 -0.23
C HIS A 377 -24.30 9.67 -0.19
N ARG A 378 -23.80 10.91 -0.13
CA ARG A 378 -22.37 11.24 -0.22
C ARG A 378 -21.51 10.44 0.74
N HIS A 379 -21.90 10.36 2.02
CA HIS A 379 -21.14 9.61 3.03
C HIS A 379 -21.03 8.13 2.65
N GLN A 380 -22.12 7.51 2.21
CA GLN A 380 -22.12 6.11 1.79
C GLN A 380 -21.22 5.90 0.56
N ILE A 381 -21.26 6.80 -0.42
CA ILE A 381 -20.39 6.74 -1.62
C ILE A 381 -18.91 6.81 -1.21
N ILE A 382 -18.57 7.69 -0.27
CA ILE A 382 -17.21 7.81 0.27
C ILE A 382 -16.77 6.51 0.93
N GLN A 383 -17.61 5.88 1.75
CA GLN A 383 -17.26 4.59 2.36
C GLN A 383 -17.02 3.52 1.29
N LEU A 384 -17.88 3.42 0.28
CA LEU A 384 -17.79 2.42 -0.79
C LEU A 384 -16.55 2.59 -1.69
N MET A 385 -16.12 3.83 -1.97
CA MET A 385 -14.99 4.08 -2.86
C MET A 385 -13.62 3.83 -2.21
N LYS A 386 -13.55 3.84 -0.88
CA LYS A 386 -12.32 3.54 -0.15
C LYS A 386 -11.74 2.18 -0.58
N PRO A 387 -10.39 2.00 -0.59
CA PRO A 387 -9.42 2.91 0.00
C PRO A 387 -9.03 4.11 -0.88
N ASN A 388 -9.65 4.29 -2.05
CA ASN A 388 -9.44 5.51 -2.83
C ASN A 388 -10.15 6.69 -2.15
N PHE A 389 -9.54 7.87 -2.16
CA PHE A 389 -10.01 9.00 -1.35
C PHE A 389 -9.76 10.38 -1.99
N THR A 390 -9.86 10.48 -3.33
CA THR A 390 -9.72 11.76 -4.04
C THR A 390 -11.05 12.35 -4.50
N VAL A 391 -11.10 13.65 -4.75
CA VAL A 391 -12.26 14.35 -5.34
C VAL A 391 -12.66 13.72 -6.68
N MET A 392 -11.67 13.30 -7.48
CA MET A 392 -11.91 12.62 -8.75
C MET A 392 -12.58 11.25 -8.54
N ASP A 393 -12.12 10.48 -7.55
CA ASP A 393 -12.73 9.19 -7.22
C ASP A 393 -14.17 9.35 -6.77
N LEU A 394 -14.45 10.33 -5.90
CA LEU A 394 -15.81 10.64 -5.45
C LEU A 394 -16.72 11.01 -6.61
N SER A 395 -16.24 11.85 -7.52
CA SER A 395 -17.03 12.29 -8.67
C SER A 395 -17.40 11.15 -9.62
N ILE A 396 -16.49 10.20 -9.84
CA ILE A 396 -16.75 9.00 -10.66
C ILE A 396 -17.64 8.02 -9.90
N ALA A 397 -17.32 7.74 -8.64
CA ALA A 397 -18.09 6.87 -7.77
C ALA A 397 -19.55 7.32 -7.64
N ALA A 398 -19.79 8.62 -7.48
CA ALA A 398 -21.15 9.16 -7.41
C ALA A 398 -21.94 8.91 -8.70
N ALA A 399 -21.33 9.16 -9.87
CA ALA A 399 -21.98 8.90 -11.15
C ALA A 399 -22.33 7.42 -11.31
N LEU A 400 -21.40 6.52 -10.97
CA LEU A 400 -21.63 5.08 -11.02
C LEU A 400 -22.67 4.60 -10.01
N TYR A 401 -22.68 5.16 -8.80
CA TYR A 401 -23.64 4.84 -7.74
C TYR A 401 -25.07 5.11 -8.21
N PHE A 402 -25.34 6.36 -8.62
CA PHE A 402 -26.68 6.74 -9.06
C PHE A 402 -27.10 6.05 -10.36
N ALA A 403 -26.18 5.89 -11.33
CA ALA A 403 -26.47 5.13 -12.54
C ALA A 403 -26.83 3.67 -12.21
N SER A 404 -26.00 2.96 -11.46
CA SER A 404 -26.25 1.54 -11.14
C SER A 404 -27.44 1.29 -10.24
N ARG A 405 -27.96 2.30 -9.53
CA ARG A 405 -29.27 2.20 -8.89
C ARG A 405 -30.39 1.91 -9.92
N GLY A 406 -30.27 2.48 -11.12
CA GLY A 406 -31.17 2.28 -12.25
C GLY A 406 -32.59 2.78 -12.01
N ILE A 407 -32.74 3.82 -11.17
CA ILE A 407 -34.02 4.46 -10.83
C ILE A 407 -34.08 5.82 -11.50
N GLY A 408 -35.12 6.07 -12.28
CA GLY A 408 -35.32 7.33 -12.99
C GLY A 408 -36.60 7.33 -13.81
N SER A 409 -36.68 8.24 -14.78
CA SER A 409 -37.65 8.14 -15.87
C SER A 409 -37.05 7.37 -17.04
N TYR A 410 -37.83 7.03 -18.07
CA TYR A 410 -37.26 6.46 -19.29
C TYR A 410 -38.00 6.92 -20.55
N LEU A 411 -37.31 6.82 -21.69
CA LEU A 411 -37.85 7.04 -23.02
C LEU A 411 -37.85 5.73 -23.80
N ILE A 412 -38.91 5.49 -24.57
CA ILE A 412 -38.99 4.44 -25.60
C ILE A 412 -39.40 5.12 -26.90
N ARG A 413 -38.85 4.65 -28.02
CA ARG A 413 -39.30 5.10 -29.34
C ARG A 413 -40.63 4.41 -29.67
N PRO A 414 -41.72 5.14 -29.93
CA PRO A 414 -42.96 4.53 -30.38
C PRO A 414 -42.76 3.89 -31.76
N SER A 415 -43.47 2.79 -32.02
CA SER A 415 -43.59 2.20 -33.35
C SER A 415 -44.18 3.23 -34.32
N CYS A 416 -43.40 3.64 -35.34
CA CYS A 416 -43.71 4.56 -36.45
C CYS A 416 -44.49 5.87 -36.11
N ASP A 417 -43.87 7.02 -36.40
CA ASP A 417 -44.47 8.36 -36.51
C ASP A 417 -45.18 8.99 -35.28
N GLN A 418 -45.11 8.38 -34.10
CA GLN A 418 -45.58 9.02 -32.86
C GLN A 418 -44.46 9.74 -32.10
N VAL A 419 -44.80 10.86 -31.47
CA VAL A 419 -43.91 11.60 -30.55
C VAL A 419 -43.47 10.67 -29.42
N PRO A 420 -42.18 10.66 -29.00
CA PRO A 420 -41.71 9.82 -27.90
C PRO A 420 -42.66 9.85 -26.70
N SER A 421 -43.18 8.68 -26.29
CA SER A 421 -44.08 8.59 -25.14
C SER A 421 -43.29 8.85 -23.86
N TYR A 422 -43.71 9.87 -23.10
CA TYR A 422 -42.98 10.43 -21.97
C TYR A 422 -43.46 9.86 -20.61
N ILE A 423 -42.46 9.62 -19.73
CA ILE A 423 -42.45 9.45 -18.26
C ILE A 423 -43.44 8.48 -17.59
N GLN A 424 -42.83 7.42 -17.02
CA GLN A 424 -43.23 6.85 -15.74
C GLN A 424 -41.99 6.71 -14.85
N ALA A 425 -42.20 6.69 -13.53
CA ALA A 425 -41.17 6.29 -12.59
C ALA A 425 -40.78 4.83 -12.87
N TYR A 426 -39.50 4.57 -13.06
CA TYR A 426 -39.00 3.27 -13.49
C TYR A 426 -37.78 2.86 -12.68
N ARG A 427 -37.69 1.55 -12.42
CA ARG A 427 -36.52 0.90 -11.86
C ARG A 427 -36.14 -0.24 -12.79
N SER A 428 -34.97 -0.14 -13.39
CA SER A 428 -34.43 -1.20 -14.24
C SER A 428 -34.34 -2.53 -13.46
N PRO A 429 -34.95 -3.64 -13.93
CA PRO A 429 -34.82 -4.95 -13.28
C PRO A 429 -33.52 -5.67 -13.63
N ALA A 430 -32.75 -5.17 -14.61
CA ALA A 430 -31.54 -5.83 -15.10
C ALA A 430 -30.48 -6.03 -14.00
N ARG A 431 -30.11 -7.28 -13.72
CA ARG A 431 -29.08 -7.58 -12.72
C ARG A 431 -27.66 -7.44 -13.27
N VAL A 432 -27.49 -7.53 -14.60
CA VAL A 432 -26.21 -7.30 -15.28
C VAL A 432 -26.14 -5.89 -15.82
N VAL A 433 -25.00 -5.24 -15.63
CA VAL A 433 -24.67 -3.95 -16.25
C VAL A 433 -23.38 -4.05 -17.04
N LEU A 434 -23.41 -3.71 -18.33
CA LEU A 434 -22.20 -3.58 -19.14
C LEU A 434 -21.56 -2.20 -18.94
N SER A 435 -20.24 -2.18 -18.83
CA SER A 435 -19.42 -0.97 -18.78
C SER A 435 -18.43 -0.93 -19.94
N GLY A 436 -18.26 0.25 -20.54
CA GLY A 436 -17.26 0.53 -21.57
C GLY A 436 -15.83 0.72 -21.03
N LEU A 437 -15.61 0.61 -19.73
CA LEU A 437 -14.30 0.76 -19.10
C LEU A 437 -13.29 -0.26 -19.64
N GLY A 438 -12.05 0.17 -19.84
CA GLY A 438 -10.99 -0.59 -20.49
C GLY A 438 -10.73 -0.15 -21.93
N ALA A 439 -11.73 0.41 -22.63
CA ALA A 439 -11.57 0.90 -23.99
C ALA A 439 -10.51 2.00 -24.07
N ASP A 440 -10.56 2.97 -23.18
CA ASP A 440 -9.67 4.13 -23.23
C ASP A 440 -8.23 3.79 -22.87
N GLU A 441 -8.05 2.92 -21.86
CA GLU A 441 -6.75 2.41 -21.41
C GLU A 441 -6.06 1.57 -22.49
N LEU A 442 -6.82 0.75 -23.23
CA LEU A 442 -6.27 -0.14 -24.27
C LEU A 442 -6.10 0.55 -25.63
N LEU A 443 -6.92 1.55 -25.96
CA LEU A 443 -7.03 2.11 -27.31
C LEU A 443 -6.68 3.60 -27.41
N GLY A 444 -6.16 4.23 -26.35
CA GLY A 444 -5.70 5.61 -26.48
C GLY A 444 -6.81 6.65 -26.41
N GLY A 445 -7.69 6.59 -25.41
CA GLY A 445 -8.81 7.54 -25.28
C GLY A 445 -8.52 8.82 -24.49
N TYR A 446 -7.62 8.78 -23.51
CA TYR A 446 -7.37 9.92 -22.61
C TYR A 446 -6.53 11.04 -23.25
N SER A 447 -6.79 12.28 -22.85
CA SER A 447 -6.00 13.44 -23.30
C SER A 447 -4.52 13.34 -22.92
N ARG A 448 -4.19 12.63 -21.84
CA ARG A 448 -2.79 12.38 -21.42
C ARG A 448 -2.04 11.48 -22.40
N HIS A 449 -2.71 10.56 -23.11
CA HIS A 449 -2.08 9.74 -24.15
C HIS A 449 -1.55 10.62 -25.29
N ARG A 450 -2.37 11.58 -25.73
CA ARG A 450 -1.95 12.59 -26.70
C ARG A 450 -0.82 13.47 -26.15
N ALA A 451 -0.88 13.87 -24.88
CA ALA A 451 0.19 14.66 -24.27
C ALA A 451 1.52 13.88 -24.20
N ALA A 452 1.49 12.57 -23.90
CA ALA A 452 2.67 11.71 -23.88
C ALA A 452 3.26 11.48 -25.29
N TYR A 453 2.40 11.51 -26.32
CA TYR A 453 2.81 11.45 -27.72
C TYR A 453 3.45 12.74 -28.24
N SER A 454 2.95 13.91 -27.80
CA SER A 454 3.40 15.21 -28.28
C SER A 454 4.69 15.65 -27.60
N THR A 455 5.82 15.66 -28.34
CA THR A 455 7.04 16.38 -27.93
C THR A 455 7.26 17.61 -28.82
N PRO A 456 8.08 18.60 -28.39
CA PRO A 456 8.32 19.82 -29.15
C PRO A 456 8.91 19.59 -30.55
N GLU A 457 9.68 18.52 -30.75
CA GLU A 457 10.39 18.29 -32.02
C GLU A 457 9.87 17.12 -32.88
N THR A 458 9.35 16.02 -32.29
CA THR A 458 8.94 14.81 -33.07
C THR A 458 7.80 13.98 -32.42
N PRO A 459 7.09 13.13 -33.19
CA PRO A 459 6.19 12.10 -32.64
C PRO A 459 6.87 11.16 -31.62
N ASN A 460 6.34 11.09 -30.40
CA ASN A 460 6.86 10.20 -29.35
C ASN A 460 5.96 8.98 -29.13
N TRP A 461 6.07 8.00 -30.03
CA TRP A 461 5.33 6.74 -29.92
C TRP A 461 5.67 5.94 -28.67
N THR A 462 6.93 5.93 -28.24
CA THR A 462 7.35 5.22 -27.02
C THR A 462 6.65 5.81 -25.78
N GLY A 463 6.62 7.14 -25.65
CA GLY A 463 5.91 7.80 -24.56
C GLY A 463 4.42 7.49 -24.53
N LEU A 464 3.77 7.41 -25.71
CA LEU A 464 2.38 6.95 -25.82
C LEU A 464 2.20 5.51 -25.34
N ILE A 465 3.07 4.59 -25.76
CA ILE A 465 3.00 3.17 -25.36
C ILE A 465 3.21 3.02 -23.86
N ASP A 466 4.20 3.71 -23.29
CA ASP A 466 4.51 3.68 -21.87
C ASP A 466 3.32 4.19 -21.03
N GLU A 467 2.67 5.28 -21.47
CA GLU A 467 1.48 5.80 -20.78
C GLU A 467 0.28 4.85 -20.85
N LEU A 468 0.06 4.19 -22.00
CA LEU A 468 -1.00 3.17 -22.14
C LEU A 468 -0.72 1.94 -21.27
N GLN A 469 0.55 1.49 -21.21
CA GLN A 469 0.94 0.36 -20.37
C GLN A 469 0.75 0.71 -18.89
N LEU A 470 1.11 1.92 -18.48
CA LEU A 470 0.90 2.42 -17.12
C LEU A 470 -0.58 2.37 -16.72
N ASP A 471 -1.48 2.75 -17.64
CA ASP A 471 -2.92 2.69 -17.41
C ASP A 471 -3.45 1.26 -17.27
N LEU A 472 -2.96 0.33 -18.09
CA LEU A 472 -3.29 -1.09 -17.98
C LEU A 472 -2.78 -1.69 -16.66
N ASP A 473 -1.55 -1.37 -16.26
CA ASP A 473 -0.91 -1.90 -15.05
C ASP A 473 -1.61 -1.47 -13.76
N ARG A 474 -2.21 -0.27 -13.74
CA ARG A 474 -2.86 0.29 -12.54
C ARG A 474 -4.38 0.17 -12.52
N ILE A 475 -5.01 -0.40 -13.56
CA ILE A 475 -6.48 -0.43 -13.70
C ILE A 475 -7.18 -1.14 -12.51
N SER A 476 -6.53 -2.15 -11.95
CA SER A 476 -7.02 -2.96 -10.82
C SER A 476 -7.18 -2.15 -9.52
N THR A 477 -6.27 -1.21 -9.27
CA THR A 477 -6.23 -0.39 -8.05
C THR A 477 -6.86 0.99 -8.23
N ARG A 478 -6.82 1.55 -9.45
CA ARG A 478 -7.38 2.88 -9.76
C ARG A 478 -8.87 2.88 -10.07
N ASN A 479 -9.37 1.84 -10.73
CA ASN A 479 -10.73 1.82 -11.25
C ASN A 479 -11.55 0.68 -10.67
N LEU A 480 -11.13 -0.56 -10.95
CA LEU A 480 -12.03 -1.71 -10.89
C LEU A 480 -12.50 -2.06 -9.47
N GLY A 481 -11.64 -1.96 -8.45
CA GLY A 481 -12.04 -2.18 -7.06
C GLY A 481 -13.11 -1.18 -6.57
N ARG A 482 -12.94 0.11 -6.90
CA ARG A 482 -13.92 1.16 -6.59
C ARG A 482 -15.26 0.90 -7.30
N ASP A 483 -15.18 0.66 -8.60
CA ASP A 483 -16.36 0.54 -9.46
C ASP A 483 -17.20 -0.69 -9.06
N ASP A 484 -16.55 -1.82 -8.75
CA ASP A 484 -17.23 -3.03 -8.29
C ASP A 484 -17.94 -2.82 -6.95
N ARG A 485 -17.30 -2.15 -5.97
CA ARG A 485 -17.96 -1.81 -4.68
C ARG A 485 -19.18 -0.91 -4.85
N ILE A 486 -19.04 0.13 -5.67
CA ILE A 486 -20.10 1.09 -5.92
C ILE A 486 -21.29 0.44 -6.62
N ILE A 487 -21.06 -0.33 -7.69
CA ILE A 487 -22.14 -0.91 -8.49
C ILE A 487 -22.81 -2.08 -7.76
N ALA A 488 -22.03 -2.94 -7.11
CA ALA A 488 -22.58 -4.09 -6.40
C ALA A 488 -23.46 -3.69 -5.22
N GLN A 489 -23.28 -2.49 -4.62
CA GLN A 489 -24.17 -1.97 -3.57
C GLN A 489 -25.66 -1.99 -3.96
N HIS A 490 -25.96 -1.94 -5.26
CA HIS A 490 -27.33 -1.95 -5.79
C HIS A 490 -27.76 -3.34 -6.30
N ALA A 491 -27.12 -4.41 -5.84
CA ALA A 491 -27.38 -5.79 -6.26
C ALA A 491 -27.27 -5.96 -7.79
N ARG A 492 -26.24 -5.35 -8.38
CA ARG A 492 -25.93 -5.47 -9.80
C ARG A 492 -24.51 -5.96 -10.03
N GLU A 493 -24.36 -6.81 -11.02
CA GLU A 493 -23.08 -7.29 -11.49
C GLU A 493 -22.61 -6.41 -12.66
N VAL A 494 -21.49 -5.72 -12.49
CA VAL A 494 -20.81 -5.07 -13.63
C VAL A 494 -19.99 -6.08 -14.42
N ARG A 495 -20.08 -6.01 -15.76
CA ARG A 495 -19.28 -6.79 -16.71
C ARG A 495 -18.54 -5.86 -17.67
N TYR A 496 -17.27 -6.18 -17.95
CA TYR A 496 -16.34 -5.35 -18.73
C TYR A 496 -15.90 -6.09 -20.01
N PRO A 497 -16.60 -5.93 -21.16
CA PRO A 497 -16.23 -6.61 -22.41
C PRO A 497 -14.84 -6.24 -22.94
N PHE A 498 -14.42 -4.98 -22.80
CA PHE A 498 -13.07 -4.54 -23.22
C PHE A 498 -11.95 -5.15 -22.37
N LEU A 499 -12.26 -5.58 -21.15
CA LEU A 499 -11.33 -6.26 -20.24
C LEU A 499 -11.50 -7.78 -20.27
N ASP A 500 -12.03 -8.31 -21.37
CA ASP A 500 -11.89 -9.73 -21.69
C ASP A 500 -10.43 -10.07 -21.99
N SER A 501 -9.95 -11.20 -21.50
CA SER A 501 -8.56 -11.62 -21.73
C SER A 501 -8.20 -11.75 -23.20
N THR A 502 -9.14 -12.20 -24.04
CA THR A 502 -8.92 -12.32 -25.49
C THR A 502 -8.86 -10.93 -26.11
N VAL A 503 -9.76 -10.01 -25.73
CA VAL A 503 -9.73 -8.62 -26.20
C VAL A 503 -8.44 -7.92 -25.78
N VAL A 504 -8.05 -8.03 -24.50
CA VAL A 504 -6.81 -7.46 -23.97
C VAL A 504 -5.61 -8.03 -24.69
N ARG A 505 -5.53 -9.35 -24.90
CA ARG A 505 -4.41 -10.00 -25.61
C ARG A 505 -4.33 -9.55 -27.07
N THR A 506 -5.47 -9.49 -27.77
CA THR A 506 -5.54 -9.04 -29.16
C THR A 506 -5.11 -7.57 -29.30
N LEU A 507 -5.59 -6.69 -28.42
CA LEU A 507 -5.21 -5.27 -28.44
C LEU A 507 -3.78 -5.03 -27.95
N ALA A 508 -3.31 -5.82 -26.98
CA ALA A 508 -1.92 -5.78 -26.53
C ALA A 508 -0.98 -6.17 -27.67
N ALA A 509 -1.30 -7.21 -28.44
CA ALA A 509 -0.50 -7.63 -29.60
C ALA A 509 -0.56 -6.66 -30.80
N MET A 510 -1.55 -5.76 -30.85
CA MET A 510 -1.75 -4.82 -31.94
C MET A 510 -0.78 -3.63 -31.86
N ALA A 511 -0.17 -3.26 -32.99
CA ALA A 511 0.71 -2.10 -33.10
C ALA A 511 -0.01 -0.81 -32.69
N VAL A 512 0.69 0.09 -31.98
CA VAL A 512 0.06 1.24 -31.32
C VAL A 512 -0.65 2.21 -32.28
N HIS A 513 -0.08 2.47 -33.45
CA HIS A 513 -0.65 3.39 -34.45
C HIS A 513 -2.00 2.91 -35.02
N LEU A 514 -2.27 1.59 -35.03
CA LEU A 514 -3.57 1.06 -35.43
C LEU A 514 -4.63 1.27 -34.33
N LYS A 515 -4.21 1.31 -33.06
CA LYS A 515 -5.09 1.53 -31.91
C LYS A 515 -5.48 2.99 -31.78
N CYS A 516 -4.49 3.87 -31.88
CA CYS A 516 -4.67 5.31 -31.88
C CYS A 516 -3.54 6.03 -32.63
N ASP A 517 -3.89 7.08 -33.35
CA ASP A 517 -2.96 7.97 -34.03
C ASP A 517 -3.29 9.42 -33.68
N PRO A 518 -2.57 10.04 -32.73
CA PRO A 518 -2.88 11.39 -32.32
C PRO A 518 -2.78 12.45 -33.43
N ASP A 519 -1.99 12.27 -34.50
CA ASP A 519 -1.87 13.32 -35.53
C ASP A 519 -3.15 13.53 -36.33
N LEU A 520 -4.06 12.55 -36.35
CA LEU A 520 -5.38 12.67 -36.99
C LEU A 520 -6.35 13.61 -36.25
N GLY A 521 -5.96 14.12 -35.08
CA GLY A 521 -6.79 15.02 -34.29
C GLY A 521 -7.79 14.29 -33.38
N ARG A 522 -8.52 15.08 -32.59
CA ARG A 522 -9.49 14.59 -31.60
C ARG A 522 -10.78 14.14 -32.30
N GLY A 523 -11.40 13.07 -31.80
CA GLY A 523 -12.62 12.51 -32.39
C GLY A 523 -12.37 11.66 -33.64
N ILE A 524 -11.11 11.53 -34.07
CA ILE A 524 -10.70 10.80 -35.27
C ILE A 524 -9.57 9.81 -34.91
N GLY A 525 -8.47 10.34 -34.37
CA GLY A 525 -7.26 9.56 -34.11
C GLY A 525 -7.25 8.77 -32.81
N ASP A 526 -7.94 9.25 -31.77
CA ASP A 526 -8.11 8.51 -30.53
C ASP A 526 -9.04 7.31 -30.74
N LYS A 527 -8.67 6.14 -30.21
CA LYS A 527 -9.45 4.90 -30.38
C LYS A 527 -9.76 4.56 -31.84
N LEU A 528 -8.82 4.82 -32.74
CA LEU A 528 -8.94 4.72 -34.19
C LEU A 528 -9.61 3.42 -34.64
N VAL A 529 -9.08 2.25 -34.26
CA VAL A 529 -9.66 0.95 -34.66
C VAL A 529 -11.10 0.75 -34.16
N LEU A 530 -11.44 1.27 -32.97
CA LEU A 530 -12.81 1.19 -32.44
C LEU A 530 -13.76 2.14 -33.17
N ARG A 531 -13.29 3.32 -33.60
CA ARG A 531 -14.06 4.22 -34.48
C ARG A 531 -14.33 3.58 -35.84
N CYS A 532 -13.32 2.94 -36.43
CA CYS A 532 -13.47 2.17 -37.66
C CYS A 532 -14.46 1.01 -37.49
N LEU A 533 -14.44 0.33 -36.34
CA LEU A 533 -15.42 -0.71 -36.01
C LEU A 533 -16.83 -0.11 -35.91
N ALA A 534 -17.01 0.96 -35.13
CA ALA A 534 -18.30 1.63 -34.96
C ALA A 534 -18.90 2.05 -36.32
N GLN A 535 -18.11 2.69 -37.18
CA GLN A 535 -18.55 3.05 -38.54
C GLN A 535 -18.95 1.82 -39.38
N SER A 536 -18.21 0.71 -39.28
CA SER A 536 -18.56 -0.54 -39.98
C SER A 536 -19.84 -1.21 -39.46
N LEU A 537 -20.29 -0.82 -38.27
CA LEU A 537 -21.57 -1.23 -37.69
C LEU A 537 -22.70 -0.22 -37.96
N GLY A 538 -22.41 0.88 -38.68
CA GLY A 538 -23.37 1.94 -38.99
C GLY A 538 -23.45 3.07 -37.94
N LEU A 539 -22.62 3.04 -36.89
CA LEU A 539 -22.56 4.07 -35.85
C LEU A 539 -21.72 5.28 -36.30
N TYR A 540 -22.24 6.05 -37.25
CA TYR A 540 -21.55 7.20 -37.83
C TYR A 540 -21.52 8.42 -36.91
N HIS A 541 -22.58 8.66 -36.13
CA HIS A 541 -22.64 9.77 -35.18
C HIS A 541 -21.79 9.43 -33.96
N ALA A 542 -22.04 8.30 -33.28
CA ALA A 542 -21.25 7.92 -32.12
C ALA A 542 -19.75 7.73 -32.45
N GLY A 543 -19.44 7.25 -33.66
CA GLY A 543 -18.09 7.10 -34.21
C GLY A 543 -17.25 8.38 -34.28
N LYS A 544 -17.88 9.56 -34.29
CA LYS A 544 -17.21 10.88 -34.41
C LYS A 544 -17.15 11.66 -33.10
N LEU A 545 -17.81 11.17 -32.04
CA LEU A 545 -17.85 11.86 -30.76
C LEU A 545 -16.47 11.89 -30.11
N GLU A 546 -16.07 13.08 -29.65
CA GLU A 546 -14.88 13.23 -28.81
C GLU A 546 -15.11 12.61 -27.43
N LYS A 547 -14.05 12.04 -26.85
CA LYS A 547 -14.12 11.53 -25.49
C LYS A 547 -14.35 12.65 -24.48
N ARG A 548 -15.34 12.40 -23.61
CA ARG A 548 -15.55 13.15 -22.36
C ARG A 548 -15.50 12.18 -21.18
N ALA A 549 -14.85 12.58 -20.09
CA ALA A 549 -14.86 11.78 -18.86
C ALA A 549 -16.20 11.98 -18.12
N ILE A 550 -16.72 10.89 -17.53
CA ILE A 550 -18.06 10.84 -16.94
C ILE A 550 -18.30 11.95 -15.91
N GLN A 551 -17.29 12.29 -15.10
CA GLN A 551 -17.42 13.31 -14.06
C GLN A 551 -17.66 14.72 -14.60
N PHE A 552 -17.24 14.99 -15.84
CA PHE A 552 -17.49 16.27 -16.52
C PHE A 552 -18.74 16.22 -17.37
N GLY A 553 -19.02 15.06 -17.98
CA GLY A 553 -20.14 14.86 -18.87
C GLY A 553 -21.49 14.79 -18.17
N ALA A 554 -21.56 14.05 -17.06
CA ALA A 554 -22.72 14.00 -16.16
C ALA A 554 -22.78 15.19 -15.18
N ARG A 555 -21.68 15.96 -15.07
CA ARG A 555 -21.45 17.09 -14.15
C ARG A 555 -21.36 16.76 -12.64
N SER A 556 -21.08 15.52 -12.26
CA SER A 556 -20.85 15.18 -10.84
C SER A 556 -19.70 15.96 -10.20
N ALA A 557 -18.62 16.26 -10.94
CA ALA A 557 -17.46 17.01 -10.41
C ALA A 557 -17.76 18.46 -10.01
N LYS A 558 -18.90 19.03 -10.41
CA LYS A 558 -19.26 20.43 -10.13
C LYS A 558 -20.01 20.62 -8.82
N LEU A 559 -20.40 19.53 -8.16
CA LEU A 559 -21.14 19.58 -6.90
C LEU A 559 -20.26 19.88 -5.68
N GLU A 560 -18.96 19.60 -5.75
CA GLU A 560 -18.06 19.69 -4.59
C GLU A 560 -17.50 21.10 -4.31
N GLY A 561 -17.75 22.11 -5.15
CA GLY A 561 -17.41 23.53 -4.86
C GLY A 561 -15.92 23.87 -4.59
N VAL A 562 -15.03 22.89 -4.46
CA VAL A 562 -13.67 23.02 -3.92
C VAL A 562 -12.68 22.20 -4.77
N ALA A 563 -11.57 22.84 -5.14
CA ALA A 563 -10.34 22.33 -5.80
C ALA A 563 -10.46 21.38 -7.03
N LYS A 564 -9.71 21.70 -8.10
CA LYS A 564 -9.61 20.84 -9.30
C LYS A 564 -8.67 19.66 -9.06
N GLY A 565 -9.06 18.45 -9.48
CA GLY A 565 -8.11 17.37 -9.80
C GLY A 565 -8.01 16.23 -8.80
N THR A 566 -6.81 15.68 -8.63
CA THR A 566 -6.48 14.51 -7.80
C THR A 566 -6.30 14.84 -6.31
N VAL A 567 -6.89 15.95 -5.86
CA VAL A 567 -6.78 16.40 -4.47
C VAL A 567 -7.53 15.42 -3.57
N GLU A 568 -6.95 15.05 -2.44
CA GLU A 568 -7.62 14.22 -1.44
C GLU A 568 -8.84 14.95 -0.87
N LEU A 569 -9.86 14.19 -0.49
CA LEU A 569 -11.00 14.77 0.23
C LEU A 569 -10.50 15.29 1.59
N VAL A 570 -10.95 16.48 1.98
CA VAL A 570 -10.71 16.97 3.35
C VAL A 570 -11.45 16.03 4.29
N LYS A 571 -10.71 15.36 5.18
CA LYS A 571 -11.33 14.56 6.25
C LYS A 571 -12.07 15.53 7.17
N GLU A 572 -13.41 15.46 7.21
CA GLU A 572 -14.13 15.95 8.39
C GLU A 572 -13.52 15.20 9.57
N GLU A 573 -12.92 15.86 10.56
CA GLU A 573 -12.19 15.16 11.62
C GLU A 573 -13.12 14.25 12.43
N PRO A 574 -12.80 12.94 12.56
CA PRO A 574 -12.88 12.27 13.84
C PRO A 574 -11.46 12.05 14.34
N SER A 575 -11.29 12.16 15.64
CA SER A 575 -10.04 12.08 16.40
C SER A 575 -9.31 10.73 16.29
N SER A 576 -8.78 10.34 15.13
CA SER A 576 -7.82 9.22 15.03
C SER A 576 -6.85 9.37 13.84
N SER A 577 -5.55 9.33 14.16
CA SER A 577 -4.42 9.61 13.25
C SER A 577 -3.97 8.42 12.40
N THR A 578 -4.54 7.22 12.60
CA THR A 578 -4.19 5.97 11.89
C THR A 578 -4.54 6.02 10.40
N MET A 579 -5.53 6.82 10.01
CA MET A 579 -6.10 6.85 8.66
C MET A 579 -5.26 7.62 7.61
N LYS A 580 -4.19 8.33 8.01
CA LYS A 580 -3.36 9.15 7.09
C LYS A 580 -2.38 8.30 6.29
N SER A 581 -1.93 7.18 6.85
CA SER A 581 -0.79 6.42 6.34
C SER A 581 -1.07 5.52 5.11
N LEU A 582 -2.33 5.13 4.90
CA LEU A 582 -2.74 4.28 3.75
C LEU A 582 -3.15 5.08 2.51
N THR A 583 -3.65 6.31 2.71
CA THR A 583 -3.80 7.32 1.65
C THR A 583 -2.44 7.59 1.01
N ASP A 584 -1.39 7.73 1.83
CA ASP A 584 -0.02 7.87 1.34
C ASP A 584 0.39 6.66 0.47
N PHE A 585 0.17 5.41 0.90
CA PHE A 585 0.53 4.20 0.13
C PHE A 585 -0.05 4.17 -1.30
N LYS A 586 -1.29 4.65 -1.47
CA LYS A 586 -1.97 4.70 -2.77
C LYS A 586 -1.55 5.87 -3.64
N VAL A 587 -1.22 7.02 -3.06
CA VAL A 587 -0.59 8.14 -3.78
C VAL A 587 0.80 7.72 -4.27
N ILE A 588 1.51 6.98 -3.42
CA ILE A 588 2.86 6.46 -3.62
C ILE A 588 2.98 5.51 -4.83
N GLN A 589 2.07 4.54 -4.99
CA GLN A 589 2.18 3.56 -6.09
C GLN A 589 1.82 4.13 -7.47
N ASN A 590 1.08 5.24 -7.54
CA ASN A 590 0.40 5.67 -8.76
C ASN A 590 1.13 6.76 -9.57
N LYS A 591 2.27 7.27 -9.10
CA LYS A 591 3.00 8.39 -9.71
C LYS A 591 4.48 8.10 -10.03
N ARG A 592 4.95 6.85 -9.88
CA ARG A 592 6.38 6.52 -10.08
C ARG A 592 6.64 5.66 -11.32
N PRO A 593 7.74 5.90 -12.06
CA PRO A 593 8.30 4.91 -12.97
C PRO A 593 8.86 3.75 -12.13
N ARG A 594 8.38 2.52 -12.36
CA ARG A 594 8.95 1.32 -11.74
C ARG A 594 10.26 0.99 -12.43
N LEU A 595 11.37 1.03 -11.71
CA LEU A 595 12.67 0.63 -12.24
C LEU A 595 12.86 -0.87 -11.98
N THR A 596 13.07 -1.66 -13.04
CA THR A 596 13.60 -3.01 -12.91
C THR A 596 14.98 -2.97 -12.25
N ARG A 597 15.40 -4.06 -11.59
CA ARG A 597 16.75 -4.17 -10.99
C ARG A 597 17.87 -3.79 -11.96
N LYS A 598 17.71 -4.13 -13.24
CA LYS A 598 18.63 -3.77 -14.34
C LYS A 598 18.59 -2.26 -14.67
N GLN A 599 17.39 -1.67 -14.73
CA GLN A 599 17.25 -0.21 -14.92
C GLN A 599 17.80 0.58 -13.74
N PHE A 600 17.63 0.09 -12.51
CA PHE A 600 18.24 0.69 -11.33
C PHE A 600 19.78 0.59 -11.38
N GLN A 601 20.34 -0.59 -11.69
CA GLN A 601 21.78 -0.74 -11.82
C GLN A 601 22.37 0.19 -12.88
N ASN A 602 21.65 0.37 -14.01
CA ASN A 602 22.03 1.31 -15.06
C ASN A 602 21.90 2.77 -14.60
N LEU A 603 20.89 3.10 -13.80
CA LEU A 603 20.70 4.43 -13.22
C LEU A 603 21.86 4.76 -12.28
N VAL A 604 22.15 3.91 -11.30
CA VAL A 604 23.31 4.03 -10.41
C VAL A 604 24.60 4.19 -11.20
N THR A 605 24.84 3.32 -12.19
CA THR A 605 26.04 3.37 -13.04
C THR A 605 26.17 4.68 -13.83
N ARG A 606 25.05 5.33 -14.19
CA ARG A 606 25.03 6.62 -14.90
C ARG A 606 25.21 7.82 -13.95
N LEU A 607 24.60 7.76 -12.76
CA LEU A 607 24.60 8.85 -11.78
C LEU A 607 26.00 9.14 -11.23
N PHE A 608 26.85 8.13 -11.10
CA PHE A 608 28.19 8.27 -10.52
C PHE A 608 29.32 8.40 -11.58
N ARG A 609 29.00 8.83 -12.80
CA ARG A 609 29.96 8.99 -13.92
C ARG A 609 30.10 10.42 -14.47
N THR A 610 29.39 11.40 -13.91
CA THR A 610 29.51 12.80 -14.29
C THR A 610 30.89 13.35 -13.87
N PRO A 611 31.62 14.06 -14.75
CA PRO A 611 32.97 14.57 -14.45
C PRO A 611 33.06 15.49 -13.23
N GLU A 612 31.97 16.20 -12.92
CA GLU A 612 31.87 17.10 -11.76
C GLU A 612 31.79 16.35 -10.41
N ASP A 613 31.16 15.16 -10.38
CA ASP A 613 31.05 14.33 -9.18
C ASP A 613 32.33 13.52 -8.91
N ILE A 614 33.08 13.20 -9.97
CA ILE A 614 34.43 12.62 -9.87
C ILE A 614 35.44 13.65 -9.31
N ALA A 615 35.23 14.94 -9.61
CA ALA A 615 36.11 16.02 -9.16
C ALA A 615 35.95 16.39 -7.67
N THR A 616 34.80 16.11 -7.06
CA THR A 616 34.53 16.39 -5.62
C THR A 616 34.87 15.23 -4.69
N GLY A 617 35.16 14.03 -5.22
CA GLY A 617 35.64 12.87 -4.45
C GLY A 617 34.65 12.29 -3.43
N MET A 618 33.37 12.66 -3.48
CA MET A 618 32.42 12.38 -2.39
C MET A 618 31.78 10.98 -2.41
N PHE A 619 31.69 10.28 -3.56
CA PHE A 619 31.08 8.95 -3.63
C PHE A 619 31.77 8.01 -4.64
N PRO A 620 32.21 6.80 -4.24
CA PRO A 620 32.63 5.76 -5.17
C PRO A 620 31.46 5.28 -6.06
N PRO A 621 31.70 4.91 -7.34
CA PRO A 621 30.65 4.59 -8.31
C PRO A 621 29.93 3.23 -8.14
N ASP A 622 30.06 2.57 -6.99
CA ASP A 622 29.85 1.12 -6.87
C ASP A 622 28.72 0.70 -5.90
N LEU A 623 27.78 1.58 -5.54
CA LEU A 623 26.65 1.19 -4.69
C LEU A 623 25.81 0.07 -5.32
N VAL A 624 25.42 -0.91 -4.50
CA VAL A 624 24.62 -2.06 -4.92
C VAL A 624 23.34 -2.12 -4.08
N LEU A 625 22.20 -2.21 -4.76
CA LEU A 625 20.91 -2.49 -4.14
C LEU A 625 20.64 -4.01 -4.14
N SER A 626 20.38 -4.56 -2.97
CA SER A 626 20.15 -5.99 -2.76
C SER A 626 19.11 -6.21 -1.66
N THR A 627 18.61 -7.45 -1.55
CA THR A 627 17.94 -7.95 -0.35
C THR A 627 18.91 -8.78 0.48
N LEU A 628 18.71 -8.81 1.79
CA LEU A 628 19.37 -9.70 2.75
C LEU A 628 18.37 -10.74 3.25
N PRO A 629 18.56 -12.04 2.96
CA PRO A 629 17.72 -13.11 3.46
C PRO A 629 18.15 -13.54 4.88
N PHE A 630 17.19 -13.93 5.72
CA PHE A 630 17.45 -14.50 7.05
C PHE A 630 16.90 -15.92 7.14
N LEU A 631 17.70 -16.87 7.64
CA LEU A 631 17.37 -18.30 7.69
C LEU A 631 16.08 -18.62 8.48
N SER A 632 15.72 -17.78 9.45
CA SER A 632 14.61 -18.03 10.38
C SER A 632 13.25 -17.49 9.93
N THR A 633 13.18 -16.65 8.88
CA THR A 633 11.89 -16.12 8.35
C THR A 633 12.01 -15.54 6.92
N PRO A 634 11.21 -15.99 5.94
CA PRO A 634 11.22 -15.42 4.57
C PRO A 634 10.58 -14.02 4.46
N VAL A 635 9.95 -13.52 5.54
CA VAL A 635 9.02 -12.38 5.49
C VAL A 635 9.70 -11.04 5.86
N ASN A 636 10.91 -11.08 6.42
CA ASN A 636 11.68 -9.91 6.84
C ASN A 636 12.94 -9.71 5.99
N GLU A 637 12.83 -9.78 4.67
CA GLU A 637 13.96 -9.39 3.81
C GLU A 637 14.26 -7.90 4.00
N THR A 638 15.47 -7.60 4.49
CA THR A 638 15.95 -6.22 4.57
C THR A 638 16.43 -5.79 3.19
N VAL A 639 15.89 -4.69 2.67
CA VAL A 639 16.44 -4.07 1.46
C VAL A 639 17.66 -3.24 1.85
N ILE A 640 18.81 -3.52 1.27
CA ILE A 640 20.06 -2.81 1.57
C ILE A 640 20.62 -2.14 0.32
N LEU A 641 20.95 -0.86 0.46
CA LEU A 641 21.81 -0.14 -0.48
C LEU A 641 23.18 0.03 0.20
N ALA A 642 24.20 -0.66 -0.30
CA ALA A 642 25.52 -0.65 0.31
C ALA A 642 26.64 -0.77 -0.72
N TYR A 643 27.86 -0.40 -0.32
CA TYR A 643 29.07 -0.68 -1.10
C TYR A 643 29.34 -2.18 -1.16
N PRO A 644 30.02 -2.70 -2.21
CA PRO A 644 30.18 -4.14 -2.42
C PRO A 644 30.81 -4.87 -1.23
N CYS A 645 31.86 -4.29 -0.62
CA CYS A 645 32.51 -4.86 0.56
C CYS A 645 31.57 -4.93 1.78
N GLN A 646 30.78 -3.89 2.02
CA GLN A 646 29.81 -3.84 3.13
C GLN A 646 28.62 -4.77 2.89
N LEU A 647 28.20 -4.90 1.63
CA LEU A 647 27.16 -5.84 1.24
C LEU A 647 27.57 -7.29 1.46
N GLU A 648 28.83 -7.65 1.18
CA GLU A 648 29.36 -8.98 1.46
C GLU A 648 29.40 -9.28 2.97
N ALA A 649 29.86 -8.32 3.78
CA ALA A 649 29.85 -8.43 5.24
C ALA A 649 28.42 -8.60 5.78
N ALA A 650 27.48 -7.76 5.33
CA ALA A 650 26.07 -7.84 5.74
C ALA A 650 25.41 -9.16 5.31
N ARG A 651 25.73 -9.70 4.13
CA ARG A 651 25.26 -11.02 3.69
C ARG A 651 25.79 -12.14 4.57
N LYS A 652 27.06 -12.09 4.95
CA LYS A 652 27.65 -13.07 5.85
C LYS A 652 26.94 -13.03 7.21
N LEU A 653 26.80 -11.84 7.80
CA LEU A 653 26.13 -11.65 9.09
C LEU A 653 24.66 -12.10 9.05
N SER A 654 23.87 -11.63 8.08
CA SER A 654 22.47 -12.03 7.93
C SER A 654 22.27 -13.53 7.73
N SER A 655 23.20 -14.21 7.04
CA SER A 655 23.13 -15.66 6.81
C SER A 655 23.35 -16.51 8.06
N ILE A 656 24.02 -15.98 9.08
CA ILE A 656 24.30 -16.67 10.35
C ILE A 656 23.55 -16.06 11.55
N ALA A 657 22.77 -15.00 11.32
CA ALA A 657 22.11 -14.27 12.37
C ALA A 657 21.10 -15.15 13.14
N CYS A 658 21.19 -15.10 14.48
CA CYS A 658 20.25 -15.78 15.37
C CYS A 658 18.86 -15.13 15.35
N ALA A 659 17.88 -15.73 16.01
CA ALA A 659 16.54 -15.14 16.10
C ALA A 659 16.58 -13.87 16.96
N ALA A 660 15.91 -12.79 16.52
CA ALA A 660 15.77 -11.59 17.32
C ALA A 660 15.02 -11.89 18.63
N PRO A 661 15.52 -11.44 19.79
CA PRO A 661 14.90 -11.72 21.07
C PRO A 661 13.51 -11.09 21.16
N SER A 662 12.50 -11.85 21.59
CA SER A 662 11.12 -11.37 21.68
C SER A 662 10.60 -11.50 23.12
N PRO A 663 10.01 -10.45 23.71
CA PRO A 663 9.40 -10.54 25.04
C PRO A 663 8.18 -11.47 25.06
N VAL A 664 8.04 -12.27 26.12
CA VAL A 664 6.93 -13.25 26.29
C VAL A 664 5.55 -12.57 26.48
N THR A 665 5.53 -11.32 26.94
CA THR A 665 4.30 -10.54 27.19
C THR A 665 4.33 -9.23 26.41
N PRO A 666 3.20 -8.70 25.90
CA PRO A 666 3.16 -7.40 25.25
C PRO A 666 3.70 -6.29 26.18
N ILE A 667 4.77 -5.61 25.76
CA ILE A 667 5.39 -4.51 26.52
C ILE A 667 4.82 -3.16 26.14
N TYR A 668 4.40 -3.00 24.89
CA TYR A 668 3.92 -1.73 24.35
C TYR A 668 2.64 -1.92 23.53
N ARG A 669 1.97 -0.81 23.26
CA ARG A 669 0.89 -0.67 22.27
C ARG A 669 1.11 0.58 21.44
N VAL A 670 0.71 0.55 20.18
CA VAL A 670 0.79 1.72 19.30
C VAL A 670 -0.48 2.56 19.49
N ALA A 671 -0.33 3.86 19.76
CA ALA A 671 -1.47 4.72 20.05
C ALA A 671 -1.27 6.14 19.50
N PRO A 672 -2.37 6.88 19.23
CA PRO A 672 -2.29 8.30 18.90
C PRO A 672 -1.77 9.10 20.10
N ILE A 673 -0.85 10.03 19.84
CA ILE A 673 -0.26 10.94 20.82
C ILE A 673 -0.64 12.36 20.43
N PRO A 674 -1.26 13.15 21.33
CA PRO A 674 -1.62 14.53 21.05
C PRO A 674 -0.44 15.31 20.48
N SER A 675 -0.64 16.03 19.37
CA SER A 675 0.38 16.82 18.65
C SER A 675 1.61 16.07 18.09
N LYS A 676 1.77 14.77 18.38
CA LYS A 676 2.94 13.96 17.95
C LYS A 676 2.58 12.81 17.00
N GLY A 677 1.33 12.71 16.57
CA GLY A 677 0.90 11.68 15.62
C GLY A 677 0.69 10.33 16.30
N MET A 678 1.45 9.31 15.90
CA MET A 678 1.42 7.97 16.52
C MET A 678 2.67 7.79 17.38
N GLY A 679 2.59 6.99 18.44
CA GLY A 679 3.74 6.61 19.25
C GLY A 679 3.52 5.30 20.00
N LEU A 680 4.51 4.90 20.78
CA LEU A 680 4.44 3.71 21.62
C LEU A 680 4.05 4.11 23.05
N LEU A 681 3.04 3.46 23.62
CA LEU A 681 2.70 3.54 25.04
C LEU A 681 3.04 2.21 25.71
N ALA A 682 3.62 2.24 26.89
CA ALA A 682 3.88 1.04 27.69
C ALA A 682 2.55 0.35 28.05
N ALA A 683 2.41 -0.93 27.73
CA ALA A 683 1.22 -1.74 28.06
C ALA A 683 1.21 -2.17 29.53
N ARG A 684 2.39 -2.19 30.17
CA ARG A 684 2.63 -2.44 31.58
C ARG A 684 3.84 -1.64 32.04
N THR A 685 4.10 -1.60 33.36
CA THR A 685 5.35 -1.05 33.87
C THR A 685 6.55 -1.85 33.32
N VAL A 686 7.53 -1.13 32.78
CA VAL A 686 8.79 -1.65 32.22
C VAL A 686 9.93 -1.25 33.15
N LYS A 687 10.77 -2.21 33.53
CA LYS A 687 11.90 -1.94 34.42
C LYS A 687 13.08 -1.37 33.64
N VAL A 688 13.90 -0.57 34.31
CA VAL A 688 15.20 -0.15 33.78
C VAL A 688 16.01 -1.37 33.28
N GLY A 689 16.63 -1.22 32.10
CA GLY A 689 17.41 -2.25 31.43
C GLY A 689 16.58 -3.31 30.69
N GLU A 690 15.27 -3.34 30.85
CA GLU A 690 14.41 -4.34 30.20
C GLU A 690 14.32 -4.09 28.69
N LEU A 691 14.43 -5.16 27.89
CA LEU A 691 14.24 -5.15 26.44
C LEU A 691 12.77 -4.87 26.11
N ILE A 692 12.51 -3.79 25.39
CA ILE A 692 11.17 -3.38 24.95
C ILE A 692 10.82 -4.05 23.63
N ILE A 693 11.73 -3.99 22.66
CA ILE A 693 11.55 -4.52 21.31
C ILE A 693 12.92 -4.79 20.68
N ALA A 694 13.05 -5.91 19.98
CA ALA A 694 14.15 -6.18 19.05
C ALA A 694 13.55 -6.35 17.65
N GLU A 695 13.99 -5.53 16.69
CA GLU A 695 13.37 -5.47 15.36
C GLU A 695 14.44 -5.38 14.26
N ARG A 696 14.28 -6.17 13.19
CA ARG A 696 15.15 -6.08 12.01
C ARG A 696 14.74 -4.89 11.13
N PRO A 697 15.69 -4.24 10.45
CA PRO A 697 15.38 -3.12 9.58
C PRO A 697 14.65 -3.57 8.30
N ILE A 698 13.72 -2.76 7.81
CA ILE A 698 13.08 -2.97 6.50
C ILE A 698 13.92 -2.39 5.35
N SER A 699 14.70 -1.35 5.63
CA SER A 699 15.70 -0.79 4.71
C SER A 699 16.95 -0.33 5.44
N ILE A 700 18.12 -0.49 4.79
CA ILE A 700 19.42 0.04 5.23
C ILE A 700 20.02 0.87 4.08
N MET A 701 20.46 2.10 4.37
CA MET A 701 20.98 3.04 3.39
C MET A 701 22.16 3.87 3.95
N PRO A 702 23.08 4.40 3.12
CA PRO A 702 24.13 5.30 3.59
C PRO A 702 23.57 6.67 4.01
N GLU A 703 24.05 7.24 5.10
CA GLU A 703 23.53 8.50 5.67
C GLU A 703 23.77 9.74 4.78
N ARG A 704 24.81 9.76 3.95
CA ARG A 704 25.20 10.96 3.16
C ARG A 704 24.50 11.12 1.82
N LEU A 705 23.46 10.34 1.54
CA LEU A 705 22.70 10.44 0.28
C LEU A 705 21.98 11.78 0.11
N GLU A 706 21.81 12.56 1.18
CA GLU A 706 21.21 13.90 1.18
C GLU A 706 21.93 14.90 0.25
N SER A 707 23.21 14.65 -0.07
CA SER A 707 24.00 15.48 -0.99
C SER A 707 23.64 15.30 -2.47
N LEU A 708 22.85 14.28 -2.81
CA LEU A 708 22.40 14.04 -4.18
C LEU A 708 21.31 15.03 -4.61
N HIS A 709 21.23 15.29 -5.91
CA HIS A 709 20.12 16.08 -6.46
C HIS A 709 18.76 15.42 -6.15
N GLN A 710 17.75 16.20 -5.75
CA GLN A 710 16.47 15.68 -5.24
C GLN A 710 15.83 14.62 -6.15
N ARG A 711 15.83 14.83 -7.48
CA ARG A 711 15.27 13.84 -8.43
C ARG A 711 15.96 12.48 -8.37
N THR A 712 17.26 12.48 -8.09
CA THR A 712 18.08 11.28 -7.98
C THR A 712 17.75 10.55 -6.68
N LEU A 713 17.67 11.29 -5.58
CA LEU A 713 17.31 10.76 -4.28
C LEU A 713 15.92 10.10 -4.31
N ASP A 714 14.96 10.75 -4.97
CA ASP A 714 13.61 10.20 -5.18
C ASP A 714 13.67 8.85 -5.90
N GLN A 715 14.47 8.74 -6.97
CA GLN A 715 14.62 7.48 -7.73
C GLN A 715 15.26 6.37 -6.89
N VAL A 716 16.23 6.70 -6.04
CA VAL A 716 16.85 5.73 -5.11
C VAL A 716 15.81 5.20 -4.12
N HIS A 717 15.09 6.09 -3.44
CA HIS A 717 14.04 5.70 -2.50
C HIS A 717 12.90 4.90 -3.16
N PHE A 718 12.53 5.23 -4.40
CA PHE A 718 11.55 4.44 -5.15
C PHE A 718 12.02 3.03 -5.46
N ALA A 719 13.29 2.87 -5.84
CA ALA A 719 13.86 1.55 -6.11
C ALA A 719 13.98 0.71 -4.83
N VAL A 720 14.40 1.32 -3.72
CA VAL A 720 14.41 0.67 -2.41
C VAL A 720 13.01 0.17 -2.05
N PHE A 721 11.99 1.03 -2.19
CA PHE A 721 10.61 0.66 -1.96
C PHE A 721 10.09 -0.44 -2.90
N ASP A 722 10.39 -0.34 -4.21
CA ASP A 722 9.94 -1.31 -5.22
C ASP A 722 10.51 -2.71 -4.95
N LEU A 723 11.70 -2.80 -4.36
CA LEU A 723 12.35 -4.06 -4.00
C LEU A 723 11.88 -4.63 -2.65
N MET A 724 11.25 -3.82 -1.79
CA MET A 724 10.72 -4.29 -0.52
C MET A 724 9.62 -5.34 -0.72
N PRO A 725 9.57 -6.40 0.11
CA PRO A 725 8.40 -7.26 0.22
C PRO A 725 7.12 -6.45 0.49
N PHE A 726 5.97 -6.96 0.05
CA PHE A 726 4.69 -6.25 0.19
C PHE A 726 4.37 -5.85 1.63
N GLU A 727 4.70 -6.69 2.61
CA GLU A 727 4.50 -6.39 4.02
C GLU A 727 5.35 -5.21 4.48
N ASN A 728 6.63 -5.16 4.09
CA ASN A 728 7.54 -4.04 4.40
C ASN A 728 7.07 -2.74 3.74
N GLN A 729 6.55 -2.80 2.50
CA GLN A 729 5.96 -1.63 1.84
C GLN A 729 4.75 -1.08 2.61
N LEU A 730 3.90 -1.97 3.14
CA LEU A 730 2.74 -1.60 3.95
C LEU A 730 3.19 -0.97 5.29
N GLN A 731 4.18 -1.57 5.94
CA GLN A 731 4.75 -1.09 7.20
C GLN A 731 5.40 0.29 7.06
N LEU A 732 6.25 0.51 6.05
CA LEU A 732 6.87 1.80 5.77
C LEU A 732 5.79 2.87 5.52
N SER A 733 4.78 2.53 4.72
CA SER A 733 3.70 3.46 4.40
C SER A 733 2.90 3.85 5.64
N ALA A 734 2.88 2.98 6.67
CA ALA A 734 2.26 3.22 7.94
C ALA A 734 3.01 4.22 8.87
N LEU A 735 4.19 4.71 8.48
CA LEU A 735 5.00 5.67 9.25
C LEU A 735 4.59 7.13 8.99
N SER A 736 5.04 8.03 9.86
CA SER A 736 4.74 9.47 9.76
C SER A 736 5.62 10.18 8.72
N SER A 737 5.14 11.30 8.18
CA SER A 737 5.88 12.18 7.27
C SER A 737 5.54 13.63 7.58
N THR A 738 6.54 14.51 7.50
CA THR A 738 6.47 15.93 7.88
C THR A 738 6.53 16.91 6.70
N GLU A 739 6.94 16.46 5.51
CA GLU A 739 7.15 17.34 4.35
C GLU A 739 6.00 17.31 3.35
N VAL A 740 5.56 18.50 2.91
CA VAL A 740 4.42 18.68 1.99
C VAL A 740 4.84 18.68 0.52
N ASP A 741 6.08 19.08 0.23
CA ASP A 741 6.60 19.30 -1.14
C ASP A 741 7.44 18.12 -1.67
N VAL A 742 7.64 17.08 -0.87
CA VAL A 742 8.45 15.90 -1.21
C VAL A 742 7.55 14.66 -1.30
N HIS A 743 7.92 13.69 -2.15
CA HIS A 743 7.10 12.49 -2.33
C HIS A 743 6.95 11.71 -1.01
N PRO A 744 5.76 11.16 -0.65
CA PRO A 744 5.54 10.58 0.67
C PRO A 744 6.47 9.40 1.03
N ILE A 745 6.91 8.57 0.07
CA ILE A 745 7.95 7.55 0.34
C ILE A 745 9.23 8.19 0.84
N VAL A 746 9.71 9.19 0.10
CA VAL A 746 11.01 9.82 0.33
C VAL A 746 10.99 10.45 1.71
N SER A 747 9.93 11.21 1.99
CA SER A 747 9.72 11.81 3.30
C SER A 747 9.55 10.77 4.42
N LYS A 748 8.87 9.63 4.17
CA LYS A 748 8.74 8.55 5.17
C LYS A 748 10.07 7.84 5.44
N ILE A 749 10.89 7.55 4.43
CA ILE A 749 12.21 6.96 4.64
C ILE A 749 13.07 7.95 5.42
N TRP A 750 13.23 9.17 4.88
CA TRP A 750 14.05 10.23 5.48
C TRP A 750 13.70 10.54 6.94
N ASN A 751 12.41 10.71 7.26
CA ASN A 751 11.98 11.14 8.60
C ASN A 751 12.11 10.04 9.67
N ASN A 752 12.19 8.79 9.25
CA ASN A 752 12.08 7.62 10.14
C ASN A 752 13.36 6.77 10.16
N GLU A 753 14.43 7.23 9.48
CA GLU A 753 15.74 6.63 9.51
C GLU A 753 16.43 6.80 10.88
N ILE A 754 17.00 5.71 11.38
CA ILE A 754 17.75 5.63 12.63
C ILE A 754 19.19 5.25 12.29
N SER A 755 20.16 6.02 12.77
CA SER A 755 21.59 5.74 12.58
C SER A 755 21.98 4.41 13.21
N LEU A 756 22.72 3.58 12.47
CA LEU A 756 23.21 2.28 12.91
C LEU A 756 24.55 2.36 13.66
N GLY A 757 25.28 3.47 13.56
CA GLY A 757 26.61 3.61 14.18
C GLY A 757 27.68 2.61 13.68
N LEU A 758 27.42 1.90 12.57
CA LEU A 758 28.38 0.97 11.95
C LEU A 758 29.47 1.77 11.23
N CYS A 759 30.69 1.71 11.75
CA CYS A 759 31.89 2.29 11.16
C CYS A 759 32.71 1.20 10.45
N ASP A 760 33.42 1.57 9.38
CA ASP A 760 34.26 0.66 8.61
C ASP A 760 35.39 0.07 9.47
N THR A 761 35.40 -1.26 9.63
CA THR A 761 36.47 -1.99 10.34
C THR A 761 37.66 -2.33 9.42
N THR A 762 37.63 -1.95 8.14
CA THR A 762 38.66 -2.31 7.16
C THR A 762 39.85 -1.33 7.14
N GLY A 763 40.34 -0.89 8.30
CA GLY A 763 41.71 -0.37 8.49
C GLY A 763 42.22 0.78 7.58
N SER A 764 41.38 1.37 6.73
CA SER A 764 41.76 2.46 5.84
C SER A 764 41.39 3.78 6.50
N GLN A 765 42.31 4.75 6.48
CA GLN A 765 42.20 6.09 7.09
C GLN A 765 41.14 7.00 6.44
N SER A 766 40.06 6.44 5.92
CA SER A 766 38.87 7.15 5.49
C SER A 766 37.77 6.93 6.52
N SER A 767 37.68 7.83 7.50
CA SER A 767 36.38 8.04 8.13
C SER A 767 35.36 8.31 7.02
N SER A 768 34.18 7.68 7.07
CA SER A 768 32.88 8.30 6.71
C SER A 768 31.86 7.53 5.85
N TYR A 769 31.64 6.24 6.08
CA TYR A 769 30.41 5.60 5.60
C TYR A 769 29.52 5.14 6.75
N ALA A 770 28.79 6.09 7.35
CA ALA A 770 27.72 5.79 8.30
C ALA A 770 26.46 5.32 7.56
N TYR A 771 25.74 4.37 8.16
CA TYR A 771 24.49 3.83 7.62
C TYR A 771 23.32 4.12 8.55
N SER A 772 22.16 4.40 7.97
CA SER A 772 20.88 4.52 8.64
C SER A 772 19.94 3.39 8.23
N ALA A 773 18.92 3.14 9.04
CA ALA A 773 17.91 2.14 8.75
C ALA A 773 16.52 2.55 9.20
N VAL A 774 15.51 2.01 8.52
CA VAL A 774 14.10 2.21 8.89
C VAL A 774 13.54 0.94 9.49
N TYR A 775 12.71 1.09 10.53
CA TYR A 775 12.11 -0.01 11.29
C TYR A 775 10.58 0.10 11.29
N PRO A 776 9.84 -1.01 11.22
CA PRO A 776 8.37 -0.99 11.20
C PRO A 776 7.74 -0.35 12.44
N THR A 777 8.33 -0.61 13.61
CA THR A 777 7.78 -0.23 14.91
C THR A 777 8.68 0.73 15.66
N ILE A 778 9.99 0.46 15.74
CA ILE A 778 10.93 1.31 16.51
C ILE A 778 10.95 2.75 15.97
N SER A 779 10.84 2.93 14.65
CA SER A 779 10.77 4.27 14.03
C SER A 779 9.54 5.09 14.45
N ARG A 780 8.57 4.52 15.20
CA ARG A 780 7.42 5.25 15.76
C ARG A 780 7.69 5.88 17.12
N CYS A 781 8.84 5.61 17.75
CA CYS A 781 9.17 6.20 19.03
C CYS A 781 9.34 7.72 18.86
N ASN A 782 8.60 8.51 19.63
CA ASN A 782 8.68 9.97 19.56
C ASN A 782 9.91 10.51 20.28
N HIS A 783 10.32 11.71 19.89
CA HIS A 783 11.45 12.38 20.51
C HIS A 783 11.15 12.83 21.95
N ASP A 784 12.14 12.67 22.84
CA ASP A 784 12.28 13.41 24.08
C ASP A 784 13.77 13.76 24.30
N CYS A 785 14.09 14.98 24.77
CA CYS A 785 15.48 15.37 25.10
C CYS A 785 16.01 14.71 26.39
N THR A 786 15.13 14.03 27.11
CA THR A 786 15.33 13.19 28.31
C THR A 786 14.63 11.84 28.09
N PRO A 787 15.09 11.05 27.09
CA PRO A 787 14.38 9.85 26.68
C PRO A 787 14.35 8.80 27.78
N ASN A 788 13.33 7.95 27.78
CA ASN A 788 13.21 6.83 28.71
C ASN A 788 13.62 5.49 28.11
N SER A 789 14.01 5.47 26.83
CA SER A 789 14.60 4.31 26.17
C SER A 789 15.81 4.69 25.31
N ARG A 790 16.71 3.72 25.13
CA ARG A 790 17.87 3.80 24.23
C ARG A 790 17.86 2.60 23.29
N TRP A 791 18.50 2.74 22.14
CA TRP A 791 18.67 1.65 21.20
C TRP A 791 20.13 1.28 21.01
N HIS A 792 20.37 0.01 20.68
CA HIS A 792 21.67 -0.51 20.27
C HIS A 792 21.45 -1.52 19.15
N PHE A 793 22.33 -1.55 18.16
CA PHE A 793 22.24 -2.51 17.05
C PHE A 793 23.04 -3.77 17.39
N ASP A 794 22.34 -4.88 17.56
CA ASP A 794 22.91 -6.18 17.87
C ASP A 794 23.28 -6.93 16.59
N LEU A 795 24.57 -7.22 16.42
CA LEU A 795 25.10 -7.87 15.21
C LEU A 795 24.71 -9.35 15.13
N ASP A 796 24.58 -10.04 16.27
CA ASP A 796 24.30 -11.46 16.32
C ASP A 796 22.89 -11.80 15.86
N SER A 797 21.90 -11.00 16.25
CA SER A 797 20.52 -11.12 15.75
C SER A 797 20.26 -10.28 14.49
N PHE A 798 21.20 -9.40 14.14
CA PHE A 798 21.11 -8.38 13.10
C PHE A 798 19.86 -7.51 13.30
N SER A 799 19.65 -7.02 14.52
CA SER A 799 18.44 -6.30 14.90
C SER A 799 18.71 -5.10 15.80
N LEU A 800 17.79 -4.13 15.80
CA LEU A 800 17.85 -2.99 16.69
C LEU A 800 17.11 -3.31 17.98
N ASN A 801 17.84 -3.30 19.09
CA ASN A 801 17.33 -3.57 20.42
C ASN A 801 17.03 -2.26 21.13
N LEU A 802 15.75 -2.01 21.43
CA LEU A 802 15.30 -0.88 22.23
C LEU A 802 15.12 -1.32 23.68
N CYS A 803 15.85 -0.69 24.60
CA CYS A 803 15.81 -1.02 26.03
C CYS A 803 15.45 0.21 26.88
N ALA A 804 14.79 -0.01 28.01
CA ALA A 804 14.44 1.07 28.94
C ALA A 804 15.70 1.58 29.67
N VAL A 805 15.87 2.91 29.77
CA VAL A 805 16.97 3.52 30.56
C VAL A 805 16.53 4.00 31.94
N ARG A 806 15.23 3.97 32.20
CA ARG A 806 14.60 4.16 33.51
C ARG A 806 13.32 3.34 33.57
N ASN A 807 12.72 3.23 34.74
CA ASN A 807 11.38 2.65 34.82
C ASN A 807 10.39 3.49 33.99
N ILE A 808 9.53 2.80 33.24
CA ILE A 808 8.49 3.38 32.39
C ILE A 808 7.16 2.84 32.92
N GLU A 809 6.26 3.71 33.36
CA GLU A 809 4.98 3.28 33.95
C GLU A 809 3.97 2.83 32.89
N ALA A 810 3.02 1.98 33.29
CA ALA A 810 1.94 1.56 32.40
C ALA A 810 1.17 2.78 31.86
N GLY A 811 1.04 2.87 30.54
CA GLY A 811 0.43 4.00 29.83
C GLY A 811 1.36 5.17 29.55
N GLU A 812 2.59 5.19 30.10
CA GLU A 812 3.61 6.19 29.77
C GLU A 812 4.12 6.00 28.33
N GLN A 813 4.46 7.09 27.67
CA GLN A 813 5.03 7.06 26.33
C GLN A 813 6.48 6.54 26.35
N ILE A 814 6.82 5.62 25.46
CA ILE A 814 8.20 5.17 25.23
C ILE A 814 8.85 6.14 24.23
N THR A 815 9.93 6.80 24.65
CA THR A 815 10.58 7.90 23.91
C THR A 815 12.07 7.69 23.72
N VAL A 816 12.58 8.27 22.65
CA VAL A 816 13.97 8.15 22.18
C VAL A 816 14.55 9.53 21.84
N SER A 817 15.86 9.70 21.72
CA SER A 817 16.45 11.00 21.32
C SER A 817 16.88 11.02 19.85
N TYR A 818 16.22 11.79 18.99
CA TYR A 818 16.57 11.89 17.56
C TYR A 818 17.87 12.65 17.28
N ILE A 819 18.32 13.42 18.27
CA ILE A 819 19.47 14.31 18.16
C ILE A 819 20.48 13.99 19.26
N GLN A 820 21.72 14.45 19.05
CA GLN A 820 22.65 14.59 20.15
C GLN A 820 22.07 15.60 21.15
N HIS A 821 21.77 15.12 22.36
CA HIS A 821 20.99 15.87 23.34
C HIS A 821 21.86 16.56 24.40
N LEU A 822 23.18 16.34 24.43
CA LEU A 822 24.11 17.04 25.33
C LEU A 822 24.51 18.44 24.82
N VAL A 823 23.68 19.10 24.01
CA VAL A 823 23.89 20.48 23.54
C VAL A 823 22.85 21.42 24.16
N PRO A 824 23.09 22.75 24.21
CA PRO A 824 22.13 23.73 24.74
C PRO A 824 20.73 23.64 24.14
N ARG A 825 19.73 24.13 24.89
CA ARG A 825 18.31 24.06 24.50
C ARG A 825 18.05 24.69 23.14
N VAL A 826 18.69 25.81 22.85
CA VAL A 826 18.54 26.52 21.57
C VAL A 826 18.98 25.63 20.41
N ASP A 827 20.10 24.92 20.55
CA ASP A 827 20.61 24.02 19.51
C ASP A 827 19.73 22.78 19.35
N ARG A 828 19.22 22.23 20.47
CA ARG A 828 18.28 21.09 20.43
C ARG A 828 17.01 21.46 19.67
N LEU A 829 16.39 22.59 20.02
CA LEU A 829 15.19 23.07 19.32
C LEU A 829 15.49 23.44 17.87
N GLY A 830 16.62 24.07 17.59
CA GLY A 830 17.06 24.39 16.23
C GLY A 830 17.12 23.16 15.34
N LYS A 831 17.83 22.10 15.78
CA LYS A 831 17.97 20.85 15.03
C LYS A 831 16.63 20.14 14.81
N LEU A 832 15.77 20.10 15.84
CA LEU A 832 14.44 19.50 15.72
C LEU A 832 13.53 20.28 14.77
N LYS A 833 13.61 21.62 14.82
CA LYS A 833 12.85 22.50 13.94
C LYS A 833 13.31 22.38 12.49
N GLU A 834 14.62 22.30 12.27
CA GLU A 834 15.23 22.19 10.95
C GLU A 834 14.85 20.88 10.26
N LYS A 835 14.98 19.73 10.94
CA LYS A 835 14.76 18.41 10.32
C LYS A 835 13.32 17.88 10.43
N TRP A 836 12.62 18.12 11.54
CA TRP A 836 11.27 17.57 11.77
C TRP A 836 10.17 18.63 11.97
N GLY A 837 10.50 19.91 12.02
CA GLY A 837 9.52 21.01 12.05
C GLY A 837 8.80 21.25 13.37
N PHE A 838 9.19 20.57 14.47
CA PHE A 838 8.53 20.71 15.78
C PHE A 838 9.45 21.24 16.88
N ASP A 839 8.83 21.81 17.92
CA ASP A 839 9.50 22.21 19.16
C ASP A 839 9.24 21.15 20.24
N CYS A 840 10.30 20.66 20.89
CA CYS A 840 10.18 19.64 21.92
C CYS A 840 9.49 20.19 23.18
N ASP A 841 8.50 19.46 23.68
CA ASP A 841 7.67 19.78 24.84
C ASP A 841 8.06 18.98 26.10
N CYS A 842 9.23 18.34 26.10
CA CYS A 842 9.64 17.56 27.26
C CYS A 842 9.93 18.43 28.48
N HIS A 843 9.95 17.83 29.67
CA HIS A 843 10.16 18.52 30.93
C HIS A 843 11.42 19.42 30.91
N ALA A 844 12.52 18.95 30.31
CA ALA A 844 13.76 19.73 30.21
C ALA A 844 13.65 20.96 29.26
N CYS A 845 12.82 20.88 28.22
CA CYS A 845 12.61 21.98 27.27
C CYS A 845 11.54 22.97 27.73
N CYS A 846 10.64 22.54 28.63
CA CYS A 846 9.53 23.30 29.19
C CYS A 846 9.79 23.83 30.62
N LEU A 847 11.02 23.83 31.11
CA LEU A 847 11.37 24.46 32.39
C LEU A 847 10.94 25.94 32.39
N ASP A 848 10.16 26.35 33.40
CA ASP A 848 9.49 27.67 33.45
C ASP A 848 10.47 28.85 33.65
N SER A 849 11.52 28.65 34.45
CA SER A 849 12.46 29.71 34.84
C SER A 849 13.70 29.79 33.91
N PRO A 850 14.15 31.00 33.53
CA PRO A 850 15.42 31.20 32.83
C PRO A 850 16.62 30.60 33.55
N GLU A 851 16.66 30.68 34.88
CA GLU A 851 17.73 30.15 35.73
C GLU A 851 17.80 28.62 35.63
N LEU A 852 16.66 27.93 35.68
CA LEU A 852 16.59 26.48 35.53
C LEU A 852 17.03 26.03 34.12
N ARG A 853 16.66 26.79 33.08
CA ARG A 853 17.12 26.52 31.70
C ARG A 853 18.63 26.68 31.57
N ALA A 854 19.20 27.75 32.13
CA ALA A 854 20.64 27.98 32.12
C ALA A 854 21.40 26.88 32.90
N ALA A 855 20.88 26.45 34.05
CA ALA A 855 21.46 25.35 34.82
C ALA A 855 21.40 24.01 34.08
N SER A 856 20.29 23.71 33.40
CA SER A 856 20.16 22.52 32.54
C SER A 856 21.17 22.55 31.39
N ASP A 857 21.30 23.68 30.70
CA ASP A 857 22.23 23.81 29.57
C ASP A 857 23.69 23.74 30.04
N ALA A 858 24.05 24.39 31.15
CA ALA A 858 25.37 24.27 31.76
C ALA A 858 25.69 22.80 32.13
N ARG A 859 24.74 22.06 32.70
CA ARG A 859 24.91 20.64 33.04
C ARG A 859 25.14 19.80 31.79
N ARG A 860 24.35 19.99 30.73
CA ARG A 860 24.50 19.27 29.46
C ARG A 860 25.82 19.59 28.77
N CYS A 861 26.24 20.86 28.77
CA CYS A 861 27.55 21.26 28.24
C CYS A 861 28.71 20.60 29.01
N SER A 862 28.64 20.51 30.33
CA SER A 862 29.64 19.77 31.12
C SER A 862 29.70 18.30 30.71
N LEU A 863 28.54 17.63 30.62
CA LEU A 863 28.46 16.22 30.23
C LEU A 863 28.94 15.98 28.79
N ALA A 864 28.75 16.93 27.87
CA ALA A 864 29.22 16.82 26.49
C ALA A 864 30.75 16.90 26.38
N VAL A 865 31.37 17.75 27.21
CA VAL A 865 32.83 17.86 27.29
C VAL A 865 33.39 16.54 27.82
N ASP A 866 32.76 15.97 28.84
CA ASP A 866 33.13 14.67 29.39
C ASP A 866 32.94 13.56 28.34
N GLU A 867 31.81 13.48 27.64
CA GLU A 867 31.54 12.48 26.58
C GLU A 867 32.54 12.57 25.41
N ALA A 868 32.84 13.78 24.93
CA ALA A 868 33.80 13.99 23.85
C ALA A 868 35.23 13.67 24.27
N PHE A 869 35.57 13.92 25.54
CA PHE A 869 36.83 13.53 26.14
C PHE A 869 36.92 12.00 26.24
N PHE A 870 35.90 11.33 26.76
CA PHE A 870 35.85 9.87 26.90
C PHE A 870 35.88 9.13 25.56
N ASN A 871 35.18 9.62 24.54
CA ASN A 871 35.20 9.01 23.21
C ASN A 871 36.57 9.11 22.52
N ARG A 872 37.29 10.23 22.69
CA ARG A 872 38.69 10.35 22.22
C ARG A 872 39.62 9.41 22.97
N LEU A 873 39.42 9.29 24.28
CA LEU A 873 40.20 8.44 25.16
C LEU A 873 40.03 6.95 24.82
N LEU A 874 38.79 6.48 24.61
CA LEU A 874 38.48 5.12 24.18
C LEU A 874 39.12 4.76 22.82
N SER A 875 39.17 5.72 21.88
CA SER A 875 39.77 5.50 20.56
C SER A 875 41.30 5.31 20.56
N VAL A 876 41.96 5.65 21.68
CA VAL A 876 43.41 5.45 21.87
C VAL A 876 43.71 4.15 22.61
N VAL A 877 42.81 3.68 23.47
CA VAL A 877 43.01 2.51 24.35
C VAL A 877 42.63 1.18 23.70
N LEU A 878 41.68 1.17 22.76
CA LEU A 878 41.23 -0.05 22.08
C LEU A 878 41.77 -0.06 20.63
N PRO A 879 42.76 -0.90 20.28
CA PRO A 879 43.17 -1.04 18.89
C PRO A 879 42.03 -1.65 18.05
N PRO A 880 41.90 -1.27 16.76
CA PRO A 880 40.79 -1.69 15.90
C PRO A 880 40.69 -3.21 15.68
N SER A 881 41.73 -3.97 16.03
CA SER A 881 41.80 -5.44 15.94
C SER A 881 41.29 -6.19 17.17
N GLY A 882 41.07 -5.52 18.32
CA GLY A 882 40.57 -6.16 19.54
C GLY A 882 41.54 -7.13 20.23
N VAL A 883 42.81 -7.18 19.83
CA VAL A 883 43.86 -8.01 20.45
C VAL A 883 45.11 -7.14 20.65
N ILE A 884 45.64 -7.11 21.87
CA ILE A 884 46.89 -6.43 22.24
C ILE A 884 47.96 -7.52 22.41
N ASP A 885 49.01 -7.50 21.60
CA ASP A 885 50.23 -8.30 21.78
C ASP A 885 51.30 -7.50 22.53
N GLU A 886 52.42 -8.12 22.91
CA GLU A 886 53.49 -7.47 23.70
C GLU A 886 54.07 -6.20 23.02
N ASP A 887 54.08 -6.15 21.68
CA ASP A 887 54.51 -4.96 20.90
C ASP A 887 53.43 -3.85 20.89
N GLY A 888 52.14 -4.22 20.98
CA GLY A 888 51.01 -3.29 21.04
C GLY A 888 50.87 -2.53 22.36
N GLU A 889 51.40 -3.04 23.47
CA GLU A 889 51.34 -2.37 24.78
C GLU A 889 52.18 -1.10 24.84
N GLU A 890 53.41 -1.13 24.31
CA GLU A 890 54.31 0.03 24.32
C GLU A 890 53.83 1.14 23.36
N GLU A 891 53.28 0.77 22.20
CA GLU A 891 52.67 1.72 21.27
C GLU A 891 51.42 2.39 21.85
N THR A 892 50.56 1.62 22.52
CA THR A 892 49.36 2.14 23.19
C THR A 892 49.74 3.10 24.32
N ARG A 893 50.76 2.78 25.11
CA ARG A 893 51.29 3.66 26.17
C ARG A 893 51.83 4.98 25.62
N ASN A 894 52.59 4.92 24.52
CA ASN A 894 53.14 6.13 23.88
C ASN A 894 52.04 7.03 23.29
N ARG A 895 51.01 6.45 22.65
CA ARG A 895 49.85 7.20 22.15
C ARG A 895 49.05 7.81 23.29
N PHE A 896 48.92 7.11 24.42
CA PHE A 896 48.26 7.61 25.61
C PHE A 896 48.99 8.80 26.23
N HIS A 897 50.31 8.74 26.43
CA HIS A 897 51.09 9.88 26.91
C HIS A 897 51.06 11.07 25.93
N SER A 898 51.16 10.82 24.62
CA SER A 898 51.02 11.88 23.62
C SER A 898 49.64 12.54 23.66
N LEU A 899 48.57 11.78 23.92
CA LEU A 899 47.23 12.33 24.10
C LEU A 899 47.13 13.19 25.37
N LEU A 900 47.74 12.76 26.48
CA LEU A 900 47.77 13.53 27.74
C LEU A 900 48.50 14.87 27.57
N GLU A 901 49.61 14.88 26.82
CA GLU A 901 50.32 16.11 26.45
C GLU A 901 49.45 17.02 25.56
N ASP A 902 48.80 16.46 24.55
CA ASP A 902 47.94 17.22 23.61
C ASP A 902 46.74 17.87 24.31
N ILE A 903 46.15 17.18 25.28
CA ILE A 903 44.98 17.68 26.04
C ILE A 903 45.38 18.49 27.28
N GLY A 904 46.67 18.59 27.59
CA GLY A 904 47.20 19.38 28.70
C GLY A 904 46.74 18.91 30.08
N THR A 905 46.68 17.60 30.32
CA THR A 905 46.26 17.01 31.60
C THR A 905 47.29 16.02 32.12
N SER A 906 47.37 15.81 33.44
CA SER A 906 48.25 14.79 34.04
C SER A 906 47.48 13.51 34.38
N VAL A 907 48.20 12.40 34.53
CA VAL A 907 47.63 11.13 35.00
C VAL A 907 46.96 11.32 36.37
N GLU A 908 47.56 12.07 37.29
CA GLU A 908 46.96 12.34 38.60
C GLU A 908 45.66 13.14 38.51
N GLU A 909 45.58 14.12 37.60
CA GLU A 909 44.35 14.90 37.42
C GLU A 909 43.23 14.05 36.80
N LEU A 910 43.59 13.13 35.89
CA LEU A 910 42.67 12.14 35.34
C LEU A 910 42.09 11.21 36.42
N ILE A 911 42.96 10.72 37.31
CA ILE A 911 42.59 9.87 38.45
C ILE A 911 41.66 10.63 39.40
N LEU A 912 41.98 11.88 39.71
CA LEU A 912 41.16 12.71 40.60
C LEU A 912 39.77 12.97 40.00
N ARG A 913 39.70 13.24 38.69
CA ARG A 913 38.44 13.39 37.94
C ARG A 913 37.67 12.07 37.88
N GLY A 914 38.36 10.94 37.76
CA GLY A 914 37.79 9.60 37.83
C GLY A 914 37.15 9.29 39.18
N HIS A 915 37.86 9.50 40.28
CA HIS A 915 37.29 9.34 41.62
C HIS A 915 36.10 10.28 41.87
N ALA A 916 36.18 11.54 41.42
CA ALA A 916 35.09 12.50 41.54
C ALA A 916 33.87 12.14 40.66
N ALA A 917 34.08 11.48 39.52
CA ALA A 917 33.03 10.92 38.68
C ALA A 917 32.42 9.68 39.35
N LEU A 918 33.25 8.78 39.87
CA LEU A 918 32.83 7.57 40.60
C LEU A 918 31.96 7.92 41.82
N ALA A 919 32.37 8.92 42.60
CA ALA A 919 31.62 9.39 43.77
C ALA A 919 30.23 9.94 43.39
N ARG A 920 30.15 10.71 42.30
CA ARG A 920 28.88 11.23 41.76
C ARG A 920 28.00 10.12 41.19
N LEU A 921 28.59 9.13 40.53
CA LEU A 921 27.88 7.96 39.99
C LEU A 921 27.33 7.05 41.10
N LYS A 922 28.02 6.93 42.24
CA LYS A 922 27.51 6.26 43.44
C LYS A 922 26.28 6.97 44.04
N GLU A 923 26.19 8.29 43.90
CA GLU A 923 25.02 9.07 44.36
C GLU A 923 23.82 9.03 43.38
N GLU A 924 24.06 8.89 42.07
CA GLU A 924 23.03 9.01 41.03
C GLU A 924 22.44 7.69 40.50
N GLY A 925 23.01 6.53 40.85
CA GLY A 925 22.57 5.22 40.36
C GLY A 925 23.22 4.84 39.01
N LEU A 926 23.75 3.61 38.92
CA LEU A 926 24.69 3.18 37.88
C LEU A 926 24.00 2.63 36.61
N THR A 927 24.58 2.90 35.42
CA THR A 927 24.21 2.29 34.13
C THR A 927 25.41 1.57 33.47
N GLU A 928 25.14 0.61 32.58
CA GLU A 928 26.13 -0.30 31.95
C GLU A 928 27.18 0.40 31.06
N GLU A 929 26.78 1.43 30.30
CA GLU A 929 27.71 2.27 29.50
C GLU A 929 28.67 3.05 30.40
N ARG A 930 28.21 3.47 31.59
CA ARG A 930 29.05 4.19 32.57
C ARG A 930 30.04 3.25 33.26
N ALA A 931 29.71 1.97 33.41
CA ALA A 931 30.64 0.93 33.89
C ALA A 931 31.72 0.59 32.84
N THR A 932 31.40 0.69 31.54
CA THR A 932 32.37 0.51 30.44
C THR A 932 33.38 1.66 30.40
N VAL A 933 32.90 2.90 30.58
CA VAL A 933 33.76 4.08 30.77
C VAL A 933 34.65 3.92 32.01
N MET A 934 34.13 3.35 33.11
CA MET A 934 34.92 3.05 34.31
C MET A 934 35.97 1.97 34.08
N GLY A 935 35.68 0.92 33.31
CA GLY A 935 36.65 -0.09 32.89
C GLY A 935 37.76 0.51 32.04
N ALA A 936 37.42 1.40 31.10
CA ALA A 936 38.41 2.15 30.33
C ALA A 936 39.27 3.06 31.22
N MET A 937 38.68 3.74 32.22
CA MET A 937 39.44 4.54 33.19
C MET A 937 40.40 3.72 34.04
N ALA A 938 40.03 2.50 34.43
CA ALA A 938 40.91 1.58 35.15
C ALA A 938 42.09 1.11 34.29
N ILE A 939 41.84 0.78 33.01
CA ILE A 939 42.87 0.43 32.01
C ILE A 939 43.83 1.62 31.79
N ILE A 940 43.29 2.83 31.78
CA ILE A 940 44.06 4.07 31.65
C ILE A 940 44.95 4.34 32.87
N CYS A 941 44.45 4.10 34.08
CA CYS A 941 45.25 4.18 35.29
C CYS A 941 46.35 3.11 35.32
N TYR A 942 46.08 1.92 34.79
CA TYR A 942 47.05 0.83 34.68
C TYR A 942 48.22 1.18 33.74
N TYR A 943 47.94 1.77 32.57
CA TYR A 943 49.00 2.15 31.62
C TYR A 943 49.66 3.51 31.92
N GLY A 944 49.07 4.34 32.78
CA GLY A 944 49.59 5.67 33.12
C GLY A 944 50.36 5.78 34.44
N LEU A 945 50.31 4.76 35.31
CA LEU A 945 50.94 4.81 36.64
C LEU A 945 52.23 3.97 36.69
N ASP A 946 53.35 4.60 37.07
CA ASP A 946 54.57 3.91 37.53
C ASP A 946 54.41 3.26 38.93
N ASP A 947 53.17 3.17 39.45
CA ASP A 947 52.83 2.72 40.81
C ASP A 947 51.67 1.71 40.77
N LEU A 948 52.04 0.43 40.64
CA LEU A 948 51.15 -0.73 40.53
C LEU A 948 50.21 -0.88 41.74
N ASP A 949 50.64 -0.49 42.94
CA ASP A 949 49.82 -0.65 44.16
C ASP A 949 48.60 0.28 44.13
N ARG A 950 48.74 1.50 43.60
CA ARG A 950 47.63 2.44 43.42
C ARG A 950 46.71 2.05 42.27
N ALA A 951 47.26 1.52 41.19
CA ALA A 951 46.49 0.99 40.07
C ALA A 951 45.62 -0.20 40.53
N GLY A 952 46.20 -1.12 41.32
CA GLY A 952 45.49 -2.26 41.90
C GLY A 952 44.34 -1.84 42.85
N ALA A 953 44.57 -0.83 43.69
CA ALA A 953 43.53 -0.31 44.60
C ALA A 953 42.35 0.33 43.85
N PHE A 954 42.62 1.09 42.78
CA PHE A 954 41.58 1.69 41.94
C PHE A 954 40.83 0.66 41.10
N ALA A 955 41.54 -0.34 40.57
CA ALA A 955 40.95 -1.47 39.85
C ALA A 955 40.01 -2.28 40.75
N ALA A 956 40.41 -2.56 42.00
CA ALA A 956 39.56 -3.23 42.98
C ALA A 956 38.28 -2.43 43.28
N GLU A 957 38.37 -1.11 43.40
CA GLU A 957 37.20 -0.24 43.60
C GLU A 957 36.25 -0.24 42.39
N CYS A 958 36.80 -0.31 41.17
CA CYS A 958 36.03 -0.47 39.93
C CYS A 958 35.35 -1.84 39.86
N VAL A 959 36.04 -2.92 40.25
CA VAL A 959 35.50 -4.29 40.30
C VAL A 959 34.33 -4.39 41.27
N ASP A 960 34.42 -3.75 42.44
CA ASP A 960 33.31 -3.74 43.41
C ASP A 960 32.08 -2.97 42.89
N VAL A 961 32.30 -1.92 42.11
CA VAL A 961 31.20 -1.20 41.44
C VAL A 961 30.60 -2.03 40.30
N VAL A 962 31.43 -2.71 39.49
CA VAL A 962 30.96 -3.63 38.43
C VAL A 962 30.19 -4.81 39.02
N ARG A 963 30.65 -5.37 40.14
CA ARG A 963 29.92 -6.42 40.90
C ARG A 963 28.60 -5.91 41.46
N ALA A 964 28.51 -4.65 41.89
CA ALA A 964 27.24 -4.04 42.30
C ALA A 964 26.27 -3.81 41.12
N VAL A 965 26.77 -3.73 39.88
CA VAL A 965 25.99 -3.58 38.64
C VAL A 965 25.56 -4.93 38.02
N LYS A 966 26.15 -6.07 38.46
CA LYS A 966 25.87 -7.46 37.97
C LYS A 966 24.44 -7.97 38.26
N GLY A 967 23.45 -7.27 37.73
CA GLY A 967 22.14 -7.77 37.32
C GLY A 967 21.85 -7.58 35.82
N PHE A 968 22.76 -6.93 35.06
CA PHE A 968 22.64 -6.72 33.62
C PHE A 968 23.97 -7.06 32.93
N GLY A 969 23.92 -7.84 31.85
CA GLY A 969 25.09 -8.45 31.22
C GLY A 969 25.34 -7.94 29.80
N SER A 970 26.61 -7.66 29.51
CA SER A 970 27.18 -7.64 28.16
C SER A 970 28.72 -7.68 28.11
N VAL A 971 29.42 -7.89 29.24
CA VAL A 971 30.82 -8.32 29.24
C VAL A 971 30.85 -9.72 29.82
N GLU A 972 31.29 -10.70 29.04
CA GLU A 972 31.57 -12.06 29.52
C GLU A 972 32.48 -11.91 30.75
N ALA A 973 31.97 -12.27 31.93
CA ALA A 973 32.71 -12.16 33.18
C ALA A 973 34.08 -12.85 33.08
N SER A 974 34.19 -13.86 32.21
CA SER A 974 35.39 -14.59 31.88
C SER A 974 36.46 -13.73 31.19
N GLU A 975 36.13 -12.76 30.34
CA GLU A 975 37.13 -11.90 29.68
C GLU A 975 37.68 -10.83 30.63
N LEU A 976 36.81 -10.23 31.44
CA LEU A 976 37.24 -9.27 32.46
C LEU A 976 37.98 -9.98 33.61
N GLU A 977 37.57 -11.19 34.00
CA GLU A 977 38.28 -12.02 34.99
C GLU A 977 39.61 -12.53 34.44
N LEU A 978 39.70 -12.96 33.18
CA LEU A 978 40.97 -13.37 32.56
C LEU A 978 41.94 -12.20 32.42
N TYR A 979 41.44 -11.00 32.09
CA TYR A 979 42.26 -9.79 32.00
C TYR A 979 42.69 -9.29 33.39
N LEU A 980 41.83 -9.38 34.40
CA LEU A 980 42.17 -9.05 35.79
C LEU A 980 43.08 -10.08 36.46
N GLU A 981 42.95 -11.37 36.10
CA GLU A 981 43.92 -12.42 36.47
C GLU A 981 45.28 -12.16 35.83
N THR A 982 45.31 -11.57 34.63
CA THR A 982 46.54 -11.16 33.96
C THR A 982 47.19 -9.97 34.69
N VAL A 983 46.38 -8.99 35.17
CA VAL A 983 46.82 -7.84 35.97
C VAL A 983 47.24 -8.22 37.40
N GLU A 984 46.62 -9.24 38.02
CA GLU A 984 47.07 -9.77 39.32
C GLU A 984 48.33 -10.65 39.21
N GLN A 985 48.63 -11.21 38.02
CA GLN A 985 49.81 -12.05 37.79
C GLN A 985 51.06 -11.27 37.33
N SER A 986 50.88 -10.10 36.71
CA SER A 986 51.93 -9.13 36.37
C SER A 986 52.27 -8.22 37.54
#